data_AF-A0A6A1W0P6-F1
#
_entry.id   AF-A0A6A1W0P6-F1
#
_cell.length_a   1.000
_cell.length_b   1.000
_cell.length_c   1.000
_cell.angle_alpha   90.00
_cell.angle_beta   90.00
_cell.angle_gamma   90.00
#
_symmetry.space_group_name_H-M   'P 1'
#
loop_
_entity.id
_entity.type
_entity.pdbx_description
1 polymer ?
#
loop_
_entity_poly.entity_id
_entity_poly.type
_entity_poly.pdbx_seq_one_letter_code
_entity_poly.pdbx_strand_id
1 'polypeptide(L)'
;MNGVREVEISASTAWIFYILAVAILHNSKLAAGDPQHSGRRLADNPSGFITLDCGLPEGSSYTDTTSGINYISDATFVDTGISRSISPKIKDAGRYTRYLRSFPEGIRNCYTINNITGGSKYLIRATFFYGNYDGIDKPPEFDLHIGANMWDTVKFDDANISVWKELIHVLPLNYIQVCLVNKSQGTPFISTIELRQLQNTSYTNTSGSLALRYAADVYDRSWSLYKRDSWTELSTNLSIEIPDSSKTYKPPSIVMSTAVTPKDDSAPLEFSWELYDDESEYYMYMYFAEVVRLKTNQSRSFNISFNGELRYGPVAPSYLSANTISINGSPQPIESGKKINGFSIFKTEKSTLPPIINAFEIYSVKYFKQPETHKEDVDSLGHHLKLEVDSITEIKSIYGIKRNWQGDPCGPKAYFWEGLNCSYDDSNPPRIISLNFSSSGLTGEISADISNLVMLQILDLSNNSLTGSVLYSLSQLPHLRVLNLERNQLSGSVPLQLIERSNNGSLLLSILGKGGFGTVYHGYIDDTQVAVKMLSQSSVKGISNISQRHVKLLMRVHHRNLTTLVGYCYEGTNMGLIYEYMAKGDLEAHLSETSNRNGCGTRYYKSNRLTEKTDVYSFGVVLLKIITGRSTIGRMHDMTHISQWVSSMLSNGDIRNIADPRMPGNLDVNSVWKAVEIAMLCVSPTSARRPNMSQGSGGTEGVFGNRNRSN
;
A
#
# COMPACT_ATOMS: atom_id res chain seq x y z
N MET A 1 -38.56 -34.96 19.41
CA MET A 1 -37.26 -34.26 19.33
C MET A 1 -36.64 -34.63 17.98
N ASN A 2 -36.54 -33.68 17.04
CA ASN A 2 -35.72 -33.82 15.84
C ASN A 2 -34.83 -32.56 15.81
N GLY A 3 -33.53 -32.73 15.66
CA GLY A 3 -32.58 -31.62 15.71
C GLY A 3 -32.64 -30.78 14.44
N VAL A 4 -32.79 -29.46 14.60
CA VAL A 4 -32.37 -28.52 13.55
C VAL A 4 -30.85 -28.61 13.48
N ARG A 5 -30.30 -29.00 12.33
CA ARG A 5 -28.89 -28.74 12.05
C ARG A 5 -28.78 -27.27 11.68
N GLU A 6 -28.20 -26.46 12.56
CA GLU A 6 -27.64 -25.19 12.14
C GLU A 6 -26.50 -25.50 11.15
N VAL A 7 -26.55 -24.86 9.98
CA VAL A 7 -25.47 -24.87 9.02
C VAL A 7 -24.71 -23.57 9.27
N GLU A 8 -23.52 -23.67 9.86
CA GLU A 8 -22.60 -22.53 9.95
C GLU A 8 -22.14 -22.16 8.53
N ILE A 9 -22.78 -21.15 7.95
CA ILE A 9 -22.34 -20.52 6.71
C ILE A 9 -21.35 -19.42 7.10
N SER A 10 -20.10 -19.56 6.66
CA SER A 10 -19.06 -18.54 6.85
C SER A 10 -19.53 -17.18 6.36
N ALA A 11 -19.38 -16.13 7.18
CA ALA A 11 -19.90 -14.78 6.93
C ALA A 11 -19.11 -13.98 5.87
N SER A 12 -18.61 -14.64 4.82
CA SER A 12 -17.58 -14.14 3.90
C SER A 12 -18.04 -13.93 2.46
N THR A 13 -19.13 -14.56 2.00
CA THR A 13 -19.35 -14.76 0.55
C THR A 13 -20.55 -14.04 -0.10
N ALA A 14 -21.59 -13.61 0.64
CA ALA A 14 -22.83 -13.07 0.06
C ALA A 14 -23.10 -11.60 0.44
N TRP A 15 -23.27 -10.73 -0.57
CA TRP A 15 -23.35 -9.26 -0.40
C TRP A 15 -24.37 -8.63 -1.36
N ILE A 16 -24.81 -7.39 -1.11
CA ILE A 16 -26.07 -6.89 -1.72
C ILE A 16 -25.87 -5.54 -2.40
N PHE A 17 -26.14 -5.56 -3.70
CA PHE A 17 -26.08 -4.46 -4.63
C PHE A 17 -27.44 -3.79 -4.81
N TYR A 18 -27.39 -2.51 -5.17
CA TYR A 18 -28.56 -1.74 -5.54
C TYR A 18 -28.80 -1.80 -7.06
N ILE A 19 -30.07 -1.82 -7.49
CA ILE A 19 -30.44 -1.63 -8.91
C ILE A 19 -31.39 -0.46 -9.11
N LEU A 20 -32.56 -0.44 -8.45
CA LEU A 20 -33.58 0.59 -8.71
C LEU A 20 -34.57 0.76 -7.55
N ALA A 21 -34.63 1.93 -6.92
CA ALA A 21 -35.61 2.29 -5.91
C ALA A 21 -36.21 3.67 -6.19
N VAL A 22 -37.51 3.74 -5.90
CA VAL A 22 -38.45 4.49 -6.73
C VAL A 22 -39.64 4.95 -5.89
N ALA A 23 -39.75 6.26 -5.69
CA ALA A 23 -40.98 6.87 -5.20
C ALA A 23 -41.79 7.47 -6.35
N ILE A 24 -43.06 7.71 -6.07
CA ILE A 24 -44.00 8.16 -7.08
C ILE A 24 -44.67 9.42 -6.56
N LEU A 25 -43.96 10.55 -6.74
CA LEU A 25 -44.20 11.80 -6.03
C LEU A 25 -44.61 12.97 -6.95
N HIS A 26 -45.51 13.80 -6.42
CA HIS A 26 -46.44 14.59 -7.22
C HIS A 26 -46.01 16.04 -7.51
N ASN A 27 -45.01 16.59 -6.82
CA ASN A 27 -44.75 18.04 -6.87
C ASN A 27 -43.29 18.42 -7.20
N SER A 28 -43.08 18.88 -8.44
CA SER A 28 -41.87 19.59 -8.84
C SER A 28 -41.64 20.87 -8.02
N LYS A 29 -42.68 21.48 -7.42
CA LYS A 29 -42.54 22.62 -6.49
C LYS A 29 -42.04 22.26 -5.09
N LEU A 30 -42.10 20.99 -4.69
CA LEU A 30 -41.50 20.52 -3.44
C LEU A 30 -40.12 19.86 -3.66
N ALA A 31 -39.90 19.30 -4.86
CA ALA A 31 -38.56 18.88 -5.29
C ALA A 31 -37.65 20.07 -5.68
N ALA A 32 -38.23 21.17 -6.18
CA ALA A 32 -37.53 22.41 -6.50
C ALA A 32 -38.16 23.60 -5.76
N GLY A 33 -37.66 23.86 -4.55
CA GLY A 33 -37.63 25.19 -3.94
C GLY A 33 -38.97 25.85 -3.56
N ASP A 34 -39.71 25.26 -2.62
CA ASP A 34 -40.65 26.03 -1.80
C ASP A 34 -39.90 26.73 -0.64
N PRO A 35 -39.78 28.07 -0.64
CA PRO A 35 -39.06 28.81 0.41
C PRO A 35 -39.76 28.81 1.78
N GLN A 36 -40.97 28.27 1.91
CA GLN A 36 -41.62 28.09 3.23
C GLN A 36 -41.21 26.79 3.93
N HIS A 37 -40.54 25.85 3.25
CA HIS A 37 -40.10 24.57 3.83
C HIS A 37 -38.58 24.31 3.72
N SER A 38 -37.80 25.28 3.23
CA SER A 38 -36.33 25.25 3.13
C SER A 38 -35.60 25.38 4.49
N GLY A 39 -36.08 24.69 5.54
CA GLY A 39 -35.66 24.92 6.93
C GLY A 39 -35.73 23.70 7.86
N ARG A 40 -35.95 22.49 7.34
CA ARG A 40 -35.86 21.26 8.14
C ARG A 40 -34.52 20.57 7.91
N ARG A 41 -33.63 20.70 8.90
CA ARG A 41 -32.39 19.94 9.00
C ARG A 41 -32.69 18.43 9.06
N LEU A 42 -31.72 17.61 8.67
CA LEU A 42 -31.60 16.25 9.23
C LEU A 42 -31.63 16.34 10.77
N ALA A 43 -32.32 15.39 11.42
CA ALA A 43 -32.26 15.25 12.88
C ALA A 43 -30.80 15.04 13.31
N ASP A 44 -30.41 15.66 14.43
CA ASP A 44 -29.02 16.01 14.78
C ASP A 44 -27.95 15.02 14.29
N ASN A 45 -27.17 15.48 13.29
CA ASN A 45 -26.16 14.77 12.49
C ASN A 45 -25.69 13.42 13.10
N PRO A 46 -26.30 12.28 12.70
CA PRO A 46 -26.16 11.02 13.42
C PRO A 46 -24.72 10.56 13.60
N SER A 47 -24.40 10.13 14.82
CA SER A 47 -23.09 9.56 15.16
C SER A 47 -22.75 8.39 14.24
N GLY A 48 -21.61 8.48 13.54
CA GLY A 48 -21.15 7.47 12.59
C GLY A 48 -21.37 7.81 11.11
N PHE A 49 -21.92 8.99 10.78
CA PHE A 49 -21.97 9.48 9.39
C PHE A 49 -20.63 10.12 8.97
N ILE A 50 -20.09 9.71 7.82
CA ILE A 50 -18.89 10.30 7.19
C ILE A 50 -19.30 10.80 5.80
N THR A 51 -18.83 12.00 5.43
CA THR A 51 -19.12 12.63 4.13
C THR A 51 -17.88 13.39 3.65
N LEU A 52 -17.21 12.88 2.63
CA LEU A 52 -16.03 13.48 2.01
C LEU A 52 -16.44 14.27 0.76
N ASP A 53 -15.99 15.52 0.66
CA ASP A 53 -15.95 16.31 -0.58
C ASP A 53 -14.56 16.14 -1.19
N CYS A 54 -14.49 15.44 -2.32
CA CYS A 54 -13.25 14.93 -2.85
C CYS A 54 -12.48 16.03 -3.59
N GLY A 55 -11.23 16.27 -3.20
CA GLY A 55 -10.45 17.40 -3.72
C GLY A 55 -10.77 18.74 -3.06
N LEU A 56 -11.71 18.83 -2.10
CA LEU A 56 -11.86 20.01 -1.25
C LEU A 56 -10.53 20.28 -0.51
N PRO A 57 -10.04 21.54 -0.41
CA PRO A 57 -8.74 21.84 0.19
C PRO A 57 -8.56 21.29 1.60
N GLU A 58 -7.34 20.86 1.94
CA GLU A 58 -6.99 20.24 3.21
C GLU A 58 -7.43 21.08 4.43
N GLY A 59 -7.90 20.41 5.49
CA GLY A 59 -8.44 21.05 6.69
C GLY A 59 -9.78 21.77 6.51
N SER A 60 -10.32 21.86 5.29
CA SER A 60 -11.60 22.52 5.02
C SER A 60 -12.80 21.61 5.32
N SER A 61 -13.89 22.23 5.75
CA SER A 61 -15.20 21.60 5.90
C SER A 61 -16.32 22.63 5.64
N TYR A 62 -17.53 22.15 5.39
CA TYR A 62 -18.73 22.99 5.37
C TYR A 62 -19.99 22.18 5.60
N THR A 63 -21.01 22.82 6.20
CA THR A 63 -22.37 22.30 6.18
C THR A 63 -23.09 22.79 4.92
N ASP A 64 -23.67 21.87 4.15
CA ASP A 64 -24.53 22.22 3.02
C ASP A 64 -25.86 22.79 3.52
N THR A 65 -26.27 23.94 2.99
CA THR A 65 -27.42 24.69 3.52
C THR A 65 -28.77 24.08 3.15
N THR A 66 -28.83 23.19 2.15
CA THR A 66 -30.08 22.62 1.63
C THR A 66 -30.37 21.26 2.26
N SER A 67 -29.35 20.43 2.47
CA SER A 67 -29.45 19.11 3.11
C SER A 67 -29.15 19.12 4.62
N GLY A 68 -28.37 20.09 5.10
CA GLY A 68 -27.85 20.11 6.47
C GLY A 68 -26.67 19.15 6.70
N ILE A 69 -26.18 18.46 5.66
CA ILE A 69 -25.06 17.52 5.76
C ILE A 69 -23.74 18.27 5.90
N ASN A 70 -22.88 17.83 6.83
CA ASN A 70 -21.52 18.34 6.96
C ASN A 70 -20.54 17.55 6.08
N TYR A 71 -19.87 18.25 5.16
CA TYR A 71 -18.82 17.75 4.28
C TYR A 71 -17.45 18.11 4.84
N ILE A 72 -16.48 17.19 4.76
CA ILE A 72 -15.07 17.43 5.13
C ILE A 72 -14.15 17.13 3.94
N SER A 73 -12.94 17.71 3.95
CA SER A 73 -11.90 17.40 2.96
C SER A 73 -11.51 15.92 2.98
N ASP A 74 -11.29 15.36 1.79
CA ASP A 74 -10.84 13.99 1.60
C ASP A 74 -9.31 13.79 1.78
N ALA A 75 -8.55 14.88 1.97
CA ALA A 75 -7.08 14.88 1.87
C ALA A 75 -6.36 13.96 2.85
N THR A 76 -6.93 13.70 4.03
CA THR A 76 -6.34 12.80 5.04
C THR A 76 -6.70 11.33 4.84
N PHE A 77 -7.46 10.99 3.79
CA PHE A 77 -7.97 9.63 3.54
C PHE A 77 -7.39 8.98 2.29
N VAL A 78 -6.47 9.65 1.56
CA VAL A 78 -5.91 9.18 0.28
C VAL A 78 -4.48 9.68 0.08
N ASP A 79 -3.57 8.79 -0.33
CA ASP A 79 -2.13 9.08 -0.48
C ASP A 79 -1.79 9.90 -1.75
N THR A 80 -2.70 9.94 -2.72
CA THR A 80 -2.42 10.36 -4.10
C THR A 80 -3.56 11.21 -4.70
N GLY A 81 -3.47 11.50 -6.00
CA GLY A 81 -4.50 12.21 -6.76
C GLY A 81 -4.44 13.74 -6.61
N ILE A 82 -4.90 14.42 -7.65
CA ILE A 82 -4.84 15.87 -7.82
C ILE A 82 -6.24 16.47 -7.65
N SER A 83 -6.39 17.41 -6.71
CA SER A 83 -7.59 18.25 -6.57
C SER A 83 -7.82 19.06 -7.85
N ARG A 84 -9.06 19.07 -8.33
CA ARG A 84 -9.52 19.92 -9.45
C ARG A 84 -10.79 20.65 -9.02
N SER A 85 -11.02 21.80 -9.63
CA SER A 85 -12.28 22.54 -9.51
C SER A 85 -13.02 22.56 -10.84
N ILE A 86 -14.34 22.46 -10.79
CA ILE A 86 -15.23 22.52 -11.96
C ILE A 86 -15.76 23.95 -12.14
N SER A 87 -15.97 24.35 -13.40
CA SER A 87 -16.38 25.72 -13.71
C SER A 87 -17.78 26.05 -13.13
N PRO A 88 -17.93 27.11 -12.31
CA PRO A 88 -19.22 27.50 -11.73
C PRO A 88 -20.22 28.09 -12.75
N LYS A 89 -19.94 27.93 -14.05
CA LYS A 89 -20.91 28.17 -15.14
C LYS A 89 -21.98 27.07 -15.21
N ILE A 90 -21.68 25.85 -14.75
CA ILE A 90 -22.67 24.78 -14.62
C ILE A 90 -23.44 25.00 -13.32
N LYS A 91 -24.65 25.57 -13.42
CA LYS A 91 -25.34 26.18 -12.27
C LYS A 91 -26.12 25.22 -11.39
N ASP A 92 -26.57 24.10 -11.94
CA ASP A 92 -27.56 23.21 -11.29
C ASP A 92 -26.91 22.06 -10.49
N ALA A 93 -25.60 21.92 -10.57
CA ALA A 93 -24.83 20.95 -9.79
C ALA A 93 -24.44 21.55 -8.41
N GLY A 94 -24.60 20.77 -7.35
CA GLY A 94 -24.54 21.25 -5.95
C GLY A 94 -23.16 21.73 -5.49
N ARG A 95 -23.06 22.25 -4.25
CA ARG A 95 -21.76 22.69 -3.72
C ARG A 95 -20.71 21.57 -3.71
N TYR A 96 -21.15 20.33 -3.48
CA TYR A 96 -20.37 19.10 -3.43
C TYR A 96 -19.91 18.57 -4.81
N THR A 97 -20.21 19.27 -5.91
CA THR A 97 -19.71 18.96 -7.25
C THR A 97 -18.80 20.05 -7.81
N ARG A 98 -18.35 20.98 -6.95
CA ARG A 98 -17.43 22.06 -7.34
C ARG A 98 -15.97 21.62 -7.33
N TYR A 99 -15.66 20.57 -6.58
CA TYR A 99 -14.37 19.91 -6.56
C TYR A 99 -14.51 18.44 -6.99
N LEU A 100 -13.39 17.87 -7.40
CA LEU A 100 -13.16 16.43 -7.49
C LEU A 100 -11.69 16.13 -7.21
N ARG A 101 -11.40 14.88 -6.88
CA ARG A 101 -10.02 14.34 -6.93
C ARG A 101 -9.85 13.51 -8.19
N SER A 102 -8.82 13.81 -8.96
CA SER A 102 -8.46 13.15 -10.22
C SER A 102 -7.19 12.31 -10.04
N PHE A 103 -7.13 11.12 -10.66
CA PHE A 103 -6.03 10.16 -10.49
C PHE A 103 -5.34 9.86 -11.83
N PRO A 104 -4.49 10.77 -12.35
CA PRO A 104 -3.79 10.59 -13.62
C PRO A 104 -2.62 9.60 -13.55
N GLU A 105 -2.18 9.24 -12.34
CA GLU A 105 -1.06 8.33 -12.08
C GLU A 105 -1.55 7.07 -11.37
N GLY A 106 -0.84 5.96 -11.58
CA GLY A 106 -1.19 4.65 -11.01
C GLY A 106 -2.34 3.93 -11.72
N ILE A 107 -2.40 2.61 -11.56
CA ILE A 107 -3.49 1.77 -12.08
C ILE A 107 -4.65 1.69 -11.08
N ARG A 108 -4.34 1.52 -9.79
CA ARG A 108 -5.31 1.44 -8.68
C ARG A 108 -4.95 2.51 -7.65
N ASN A 109 -5.90 3.39 -7.35
CA ASN A 109 -5.75 4.45 -6.35
C ASN A 109 -6.90 4.33 -5.34
N CYS A 110 -6.62 4.48 -4.05
CA CYS A 110 -7.58 4.09 -3.01
C CYS A 110 -7.68 5.09 -1.86
N TYR A 111 -8.91 5.31 -1.42
CA TYR A 111 -9.23 5.89 -0.13
C TYR A 111 -9.21 4.80 0.94
N THR A 112 -8.67 5.14 2.12
CA THR A 112 -8.76 4.31 3.34
C THR A 112 -9.49 5.13 4.39
N ILE A 113 -10.72 4.73 4.74
CA ILE A 113 -11.58 5.47 5.67
C ILE A 113 -11.68 4.67 6.97
N ASN A 114 -11.02 5.20 8.00
CA ASN A 114 -10.89 4.60 9.33
C ASN A 114 -12.03 5.05 10.27
N ASN A 115 -11.99 4.59 11.52
CA ASN A 115 -12.91 4.96 12.61
C ASN A 115 -14.38 4.60 12.36
N ILE A 116 -14.64 3.55 11.56
CA ILE A 116 -15.96 2.94 11.42
C ILE A 116 -16.15 1.78 12.42
N THR A 117 -17.39 1.34 12.61
CA THR A 117 -17.72 0.24 13.52
C THR A 117 -17.72 -1.10 12.77
N GLY A 118 -16.71 -1.94 13.02
CA GLY A 118 -16.68 -3.32 12.51
C GLY A 118 -17.92 -4.13 12.92
N GLY A 119 -18.37 -5.03 12.05
CA GLY A 119 -19.62 -5.79 12.20
C GLY A 119 -20.90 -4.97 11.99
N SER A 120 -20.81 -3.65 11.74
CA SER A 120 -21.99 -2.82 11.43
C SER A 120 -22.29 -2.77 9.93
N LYS A 121 -23.58 -2.61 9.63
CA LYS A 121 -24.09 -2.41 8.27
C LYS A 121 -23.96 -0.93 7.87
N TYR A 122 -23.36 -0.65 6.71
CA TYR A 122 -23.23 0.70 6.17
C TYR A 122 -23.83 0.79 4.77
N LEU A 123 -24.56 1.87 4.51
CA LEU A 123 -24.81 2.37 3.16
C LEU A 123 -23.60 3.21 2.73
N ILE A 124 -23.04 2.88 1.57
CA ILE A 124 -21.84 3.50 0.99
C ILE A 124 -22.23 4.06 -0.38
N ARG A 125 -22.00 5.35 -0.59
CA ARG A 125 -22.32 6.08 -1.82
C ARG A 125 -21.08 6.77 -2.36
N ALA A 126 -20.79 6.57 -3.64
CA ALA A 126 -19.74 7.26 -4.38
C ALA A 126 -20.38 8.10 -5.51
N THR A 127 -20.07 9.39 -5.56
CA THR A 127 -20.63 10.32 -6.56
C THR A 127 -19.56 10.87 -7.49
N PHE A 128 -19.90 10.97 -8.77
CA PHE A 128 -19.01 11.32 -9.87
C PHE A 128 -19.66 12.38 -10.75
N PHE A 129 -19.12 13.59 -10.76
CA PHE A 129 -19.53 14.66 -11.68
C PHE A 129 -18.33 15.09 -12.52
N TYR A 130 -18.33 14.80 -13.82
CA TYR A 130 -17.18 15.10 -14.69
C TYR A 130 -17.06 16.60 -14.99
N GLY A 131 -18.15 17.25 -15.44
CA GLY A 131 -18.22 18.70 -15.63
C GLY A 131 -17.14 19.29 -16.55
N ASN A 132 -16.53 18.45 -17.40
CA ASN A 132 -15.37 18.75 -18.24
C ASN A 132 -14.19 19.42 -17.47
N TYR A 133 -13.83 18.83 -16.32
CA TYR A 133 -12.79 19.37 -15.43
C TYR A 133 -11.37 19.43 -16.02
N ASP A 134 -11.10 18.63 -17.05
CA ASP A 134 -9.79 18.52 -17.73
C ASP A 134 -9.75 19.23 -19.09
N GLY A 135 -10.89 19.74 -19.58
CA GLY A 135 -10.99 20.42 -20.87
C GLY A 135 -11.00 19.49 -22.08
N ILE A 136 -11.11 18.17 -21.89
CA ILE A 136 -11.07 17.16 -22.96
C ILE A 136 -12.46 16.92 -23.58
N ASP A 137 -13.54 17.23 -22.84
CA ASP A 137 -14.95 16.98 -23.21
C ASP A 137 -15.26 15.49 -23.52
N LYS A 138 -14.48 14.58 -22.94
CA LYS A 138 -14.64 13.13 -23.09
C LYS A 138 -14.66 12.46 -21.71
N PRO A 139 -15.85 12.13 -21.17
CA PRO A 139 -15.96 11.44 -19.90
C PRO A 139 -15.18 10.11 -19.89
N PRO A 140 -14.49 9.78 -18.79
CA PRO A 140 -13.70 8.56 -18.69
C PRO A 140 -14.58 7.33 -18.36
N GLU A 141 -14.10 6.13 -18.71
CA GLU A 141 -14.61 4.87 -18.17
C GLU A 141 -13.57 4.23 -17.25
N PHE A 142 -13.95 3.91 -16.03
CA PHE A 142 -13.05 3.32 -15.02
C PHE A 142 -13.83 2.42 -14.06
N ASP A 143 -13.14 1.51 -13.38
CA ASP A 143 -13.77 0.55 -12.48
C ASP A 143 -13.65 1.00 -11.02
N LEU A 144 -14.73 0.84 -10.26
CA LEU A 144 -14.80 1.12 -8.82
C LEU A 144 -14.70 -0.20 -8.07
N HIS A 145 -13.92 -0.22 -6.98
CA HIS A 145 -13.66 -1.38 -6.15
C HIS A 145 -13.92 -1.06 -4.67
N ILE A 146 -14.32 -2.07 -3.90
CA ILE A 146 -14.35 -2.04 -2.44
C ILE A 146 -13.38 -3.09 -1.90
N GLY A 147 -12.36 -2.65 -1.17
CA GLY A 147 -11.25 -3.51 -0.77
C GLY A 147 -10.57 -4.19 -1.96
N ALA A 148 -10.51 -5.52 -1.92
CA ALA A 148 -10.06 -6.34 -3.06
C ALA A 148 -11.10 -6.46 -4.20
N ASN A 149 -12.39 -6.29 -3.93
CA ASN A 149 -13.46 -6.73 -4.83
C ASN A 149 -13.95 -5.65 -5.79
N MET A 150 -14.36 -6.09 -6.99
CA MET A 150 -14.95 -5.22 -8.02
C MET A 150 -16.35 -4.79 -7.57
N TRP A 151 -16.53 -3.48 -7.34
CA TRP A 151 -17.82 -2.89 -7.04
C TRP A 151 -18.60 -2.75 -8.36
N ASP A 152 -18.29 -1.75 -9.18
CA ASP A 152 -19.06 -1.45 -10.40
C ASP A 152 -18.24 -0.60 -11.40
N THR A 153 -18.58 -0.62 -12.69
CA THR A 153 -17.96 0.26 -13.68
C THR A 153 -18.62 1.65 -13.65
N VAL A 154 -17.80 2.69 -13.51
CA VAL A 154 -18.22 4.09 -13.67
C VAL A 154 -18.11 4.47 -15.14
N LYS A 155 -19.24 4.89 -15.71
CA LYS A 155 -19.44 5.27 -17.10
C LYS A 155 -20.49 6.38 -17.16
N PHE A 156 -20.36 7.31 -18.10
CA PHE A 156 -21.22 8.48 -18.25
C PHE A 156 -21.84 8.49 -19.65
N ASP A 157 -23.12 8.86 -19.74
CA ASP A 157 -23.81 9.08 -21.03
C ASP A 157 -23.63 10.52 -21.55
N ASP A 158 -23.43 11.49 -20.65
CA ASP A 158 -23.14 12.90 -20.95
C ASP A 158 -22.15 13.48 -19.92
N ALA A 159 -21.34 14.46 -20.33
CA ALA A 159 -20.35 15.13 -19.49
C ALA A 159 -20.93 15.92 -18.29
N ASN A 160 -22.20 16.29 -18.36
CA ASN A 160 -22.92 17.12 -17.40
C ASN A 160 -23.90 16.31 -16.52
N ILE A 161 -23.91 14.98 -16.63
CA ILE A 161 -24.72 14.10 -15.77
C ILE A 161 -23.86 13.62 -14.60
N SER A 162 -24.38 13.79 -13.37
CA SER A 162 -23.83 13.14 -12.19
C SER A 162 -24.13 11.65 -12.24
N VAL A 163 -23.09 10.82 -12.23
CA VAL A 163 -23.19 9.38 -12.01
C VAL A 163 -22.96 9.11 -10.53
N TRP A 164 -23.69 8.17 -9.95
CA TRP A 164 -23.45 7.72 -8.58
C TRP A 164 -23.57 6.20 -8.50
N LYS A 165 -22.83 5.61 -7.57
CA LYS A 165 -22.82 4.17 -7.28
C LYS A 165 -23.11 3.97 -5.80
N GLU A 166 -23.88 2.94 -5.48
CA GLU A 166 -24.16 2.56 -4.10
C GLU A 166 -23.97 1.07 -3.83
N LEU A 167 -23.73 0.77 -2.56
CA LEU A 167 -23.54 -0.56 -2.01
C LEU A 167 -23.99 -0.54 -0.54
N ILE A 168 -24.57 -1.65 -0.07
CA ILE A 168 -24.68 -1.90 1.37
C ILE A 168 -23.81 -3.09 1.74
N HIS A 169 -22.87 -2.83 2.64
CA HIS A 169 -21.89 -3.80 3.09
C HIS A 169 -21.90 -3.85 4.62
N VAL A 170 -21.82 -5.06 5.18
CA VAL A 170 -21.48 -5.24 6.59
C VAL A 170 -19.98 -5.28 6.65
N LEU A 171 -19.37 -4.22 7.17
CA LEU A 171 -17.92 -4.04 7.13
C LEU A 171 -17.29 -4.92 8.22
N PRO A 172 -16.42 -5.90 7.88
CA PRO A 172 -15.83 -6.79 8.89
C PRO A 172 -14.82 -6.08 9.80
N LEU A 173 -14.33 -4.90 9.40
CA LEU A 173 -13.28 -4.15 10.08
C LEU A 173 -13.70 -2.74 10.50
N ASN A 174 -12.82 -2.11 11.28
CA ASN A 174 -12.86 -0.69 11.67
C ASN A 174 -12.37 0.29 10.57
N TYR A 175 -12.11 -0.21 9.36
CA TYR A 175 -11.84 0.59 8.17
C TYR A 175 -12.55 0.02 6.92
N ILE A 176 -12.74 0.89 5.91
CA ILE A 176 -13.13 0.53 4.54
C ILE A 176 -12.06 1.06 3.57
N GLN A 177 -11.86 0.35 2.45
CA GLN A 177 -11.11 0.86 1.31
C GLN A 177 -12.03 1.04 0.09
N VAL A 178 -11.99 2.22 -0.53
CA VAL A 178 -12.73 2.53 -1.76
C VAL A 178 -11.72 2.88 -2.85
N CYS A 179 -11.63 2.06 -3.88
CA CYS A 179 -10.56 2.09 -4.87
C CYS A 179 -11.08 2.40 -6.28
N LEU A 180 -10.37 3.25 -7.01
CA LEU A 180 -10.61 3.55 -8.42
C LEU A 180 -9.51 2.87 -9.26
N VAL A 181 -9.93 2.18 -10.32
CA VAL A 181 -9.07 1.36 -11.19
C VAL A 181 -9.14 1.88 -12.64
N ASN A 182 -7.98 2.28 -13.16
CA ASN A 182 -7.81 2.89 -14.46
C ASN A 182 -7.83 1.84 -15.60
N LYS A 183 -8.85 1.91 -16.47
CA LYS A 183 -9.02 1.03 -17.63
C LYS A 183 -8.26 1.51 -18.89
N SER A 184 -7.39 2.52 -18.75
CA SER A 184 -6.79 3.30 -19.85
C SER A 184 -7.82 4.03 -20.74
N GLN A 185 -9.04 4.26 -20.24
CA GLN A 185 -10.12 4.95 -20.95
C GLN A 185 -10.39 6.36 -20.38
N GLY A 186 -9.32 7.12 -20.13
CA GLY A 186 -9.35 8.44 -19.48
C GLY A 186 -8.97 8.40 -17.99
N THR A 187 -9.01 9.55 -17.33
CA THR A 187 -8.52 9.73 -15.96
C THR A 187 -9.61 9.41 -14.92
N PRO A 188 -9.45 8.37 -14.06
CA PRO A 188 -10.38 8.12 -12.96
C PRO A 188 -10.46 9.31 -12.00
N PHE A 189 -11.65 9.56 -11.46
CA PHE A 189 -11.88 10.66 -10.52
C PHE A 189 -13.05 10.35 -9.59
N ILE A 190 -13.22 11.12 -8.51
CA ILE A 190 -14.41 11.06 -7.64
C ILE A 190 -14.74 12.44 -7.07
N SER A 191 -16.03 12.71 -6.84
CA SER A 191 -16.55 13.98 -6.32
C SER A 191 -17.01 13.89 -4.87
N THR A 192 -17.71 12.82 -4.46
CA THR A 192 -18.02 12.56 -3.03
C THR A 192 -17.90 11.09 -2.65
N ILE A 193 -17.60 10.85 -1.38
CA ILE A 193 -17.79 9.55 -0.70
C ILE A 193 -18.64 9.78 0.54
N GLU A 194 -19.74 9.05 0.68
CA GLU A 194 -20.68 9.13 1.80
C GLU A 194 -20.86 7.76 2.45
N LEU A 195 -20.74 7.71 3.78
CA LEU A 195 -21.07 6.53 4.60
C LEU A 195 -22.21 6.88 5.57
N ARG A 196 -23.19 5.98 5.68
CA ARG A 196 -24.30 6.06 6.64
C ARG A 196 -24.40 4.73 7.38
N GLN A 197 -24.21 4.73 8.70
CA GLN A 197 -24.41 3.53 9.51
C GLN A 197 -25.92 3.19 9.59
N LEU A 198 -26.27 1.94 9.35
CA LEU A 198 -27.64 1.44 9.37
C LEU A 198 -27.90 0.61 10.63
N GLN A 199 -29.15 0.55 11.07
CA GLN A 199 -29.58 -0.33 12.16
C GLN A 199 -29.45 -1.80 11.72
N ASN A 200 -28.83 -2.66 12.54
CA ASN A 200 -28.63 -4.07 12.20
C ASN A 200 -29.97 -4.83 11.98
N THR A 201 -31.03 -4.42 12.68
CA THR A 201 -32.39 -4.96 12.56
C THR A 201 -33.20 -4.40 11.39
N SER A 202 -32.85 -3.22 10.86
CA SER A 202 -33.31 -2.86 9.52
C SER A 202 -32.66 -3.82 8.54
N TYR A 203 -33.44 -4.38 7.61
CA TYR A 203 -32.92 -5.26 6.57
C TYR A 203 -32.30 -6.58 7.09
N THR A 204 -32.99 -7.32 7.96
CA THR A 204 -32.55 -8.65 8.42
C THR A 204 -32.48 -9.64 7.25
N ASN A 205 -31.32 -10.25 7.06
CA ASN A 205 -30.94 -11.10 5.93
C ASN A 205 -31.00 -10.51 4.50
N THR A 206 -31.47 -9.27 4.25
CA THR A 206 -31.32 -8.59 2.92
C THR A 206 -31.56 -7.08 2.94
N SER A 207 -30.72 -6.29 2.22
CA SER A 207 -30.36 -4.84 2.39
C SER A 207 -30.80 -3.85 1.29
N GLY A 208 -30.87 -2.53 1.56
CA GLY A 208 -31.20 -1.52 0.52
C GLY A 208 -31.26 0.04 0.75
N SER A 209 -31.07 0.88 -0.32
CA SER A 209 -32.02 1.93 -0.89
C SER A 209 -31.44 3.27 -1.48
N LEU A 210 -32.02 3.86 -2.59
CA LEU A 210 -31.54 5.04 -3.42
C LEU A 210 -32.63 5.61 -4.43
N ALA A 211 -32.75 6.78 -5.11
CA ALA A 211 -32.05 8.07 -5.42
C ALA A 211 -32.99 9.32 -5.53
N LEU A 212 -33.14 10.17 -4.48
CA LEU A 212 -33.86 11.48 -4.32
C LEU A 212 -34.06 11.75 -2.79
N ARG A 213 -33.24 12.60 -2.15
CA ARG A 213 -33.18 12.70 -0.67
C ARG A 213 -34.37 13.44 -0.04
N TYR A 214 -34.87 12.94 1.09
CA TYR A 214 -35.80 13.66 1.98
C TYR A 214 -35.17 13.90 3.35
N ALA A 215 -35.22 15.13 3.87
CA ALA A 215 -34.74 15.48 5.22
C ALA A 215 -35.51 14.78 6.38
N ALA A 216 -36.58 14.04 6.05
CA ALA A 216 -37.33 13.19 6.97
C ALA A 216 -37.00 11.69 6.85
N ASP A 217 -36.12 11.27 5.93
CA ASP A 217 -35.63 9.89 5.86
C ASP A 217 -34.49 9.70 6.84
N VAL A 218 -34.73 8.91 7.89
CA VAL A 218 -33.80 8.67 9.01
C VAL A 218 -32.48 8.01 8.56
N TYR A 219 -32.45 7.42 7.36
CA TYR A 219 -31.30 6.70 6.83
C TYR A 219 -30.54 7.44 5.70
N ASP A 220 -30.86 8.72 5.41
CA ASP A 220 -30.34 9.48 4.24
C ASP A 220 -30.47 8.72 2.90
N ARG A 221 -31.55 7.91 2.84
CA ARG A 221 -32.03 7.29 1.61
C ARG A 221 -32.75 8.31 0.75
N SER A 222 -33.18 7.79 -0.37
CA SER A 222 -33.20 8.49 -1.62
C SER A 222 -34.23 7.74 -2.48
N TRP A 223 -35.04 8.43 -3.30
CA TRP A 223 -36.32 7.92 -3.79
C TRP A 223 -36.71 8.39 -5.21
N SER A 224 -36.21 7.74 -6.27
CA SER A 224 -36.30 8.28 -7.65
C SER A 224 -37.72 8.31 -8.23
N LEU A 225 -38.04 9.33 -9.04
CA LEU A 225 -39.38 9.54 -9.58
C LEU A 225 -39.67 8.67 -10.82
N TYR A 226 -40.61 7.73 -10.73
CA TYR A 226 -41.18 7.07 -11.93
C TYR A 226 -42.45 7.78 -12.40
N LYS A 227 -42.53 8.06 -13.70
CA LYS A 227 -43.77 8.46 -14.37
C LYS A 227 -43.87 7.77 -15.73
N ARG A 228 -45.10 7.45 -16.13
CA ARG A 228 -45.47 7.01 -17.48
C ARG A 228 -46.73 7.75 -17.90
N ASP A 229 -46.84 8.15 -19.16
CA ASP A 229 -48.00 8.91 -19.65
C ASP A 229 -49.33 8.14 -19.57
N SER A 230 -49.27 6.82 -19.44
CA SER A 230 -50.42 5.93 -19.22
C SER A 230 -50.94 5.93 -17.77
N TRP A 231 -50.30 6.62 -16.82
CA TRP A 231 -50.67 6.60 -15.39
C TRP A 231 -51.15 7.97 -14.87
N THR A 232 -51.88 7.92 -13.76
CA THR A 232 -52.44 9.04 -13.00
C THR A 232 -51.88 9.01 -11.58
N GLU A 233 -51.49 10.17 -11.07
CA GLU A 233 -51.01 10.34 -9.70
C GLU A 233 -52.18 10.55 -8.71
N LEU A 234 -52.03 9.97 -7.52
CA LEU A 234 -52.94 10.11 -6.38
C LEU A 234 -52.15 10.64 -5.18
N SER A 235 -52.78 11.46 -4.33
CA SER A 235 -52.11 12.07 -3.17
C SER A 235 -53.07 12.37 -2.03
N THR A 236 -52.58 12.32 -0.80
CA THR A 236 -53.26 12.81 0.40
C THR A 236 -52.42 13.86 1.12
N ASN A 237 -53.06 14.78 1.85
CA ASN A 237 -52.42 15.69 2.80
C ASN A 237 -52.52 15.20 4.25
N LEU A 238 -53.13 14.04 4.48
CA LEU A 238 -53.30 13.43 5.79
C LEU A 238 -52.10 12.55 6.14
N SER A 239 -51.74 12.51 7.43
CA SER A 239 -50.71 11.60 7.95
C SER A 239 -51.07 10.14 7.65
N ILE A 240 -50.06 9.36 7.26
CA ILE A 240 -50.18 7.91 7.09
C ILE A 240 -49.53 7.22 8.29
N GLU A 241 -50.26 6.29 8.88
CA GLU A 241 -49.79 5.45 9.97
C GLU A 241 -48.79 4.42 9.43
N ILE A 242 -47.67 4.23 10.13
CA ILE A 242 -46.69 3.18 9.85
C ILE A 242 -46.74 2.18 11.01
N PRO A 243 -47.41 1.01 10.84
CA PRO A 243 -47.47 -0.03 11.87
C PRO A 243 -46.10 -0.57 12.23
N ASP A 244 -45.93 -1.13 13.42
CA ASP A 244 -44.62 -1.61 13.92
C ASP A 244 -43.92 -2.61 12.98
N SER A 245 -44.67 -3.44 12.26
CA SER A 245 -44.15 -4.34 11.21
C SER A 245 -43.48 -3.62 10.02
N SER A 246 -43.90 -2.39 9.71
CA SER A 246 -43.30 -1.53 8.68
C SER A 246 -42.31 -0.49 9.24
N LYS A 247 -42.26 -0.27 10.56
CA LYS A 247 -41.28 0.63 11.22
C LYS A 247 -39.83 0.14 11.11
N THR A 248 -39.60 -1.10 10.66
CA THR A 248 -38.27 -1.64 10.32
C THR A 248 -37.65 -0.93 9.10
N TYR A 249 -38.48 -0.50 8.14
CA TYR A 249 -38.05 0.11 6.87
C TYR A 249 -38.27 1.64 6.81
N LYS A 250 -39.14 2.19 7.67
CA LYS A 250 -39.41 3.63 7.82
C LYS A 250 -39.48 4.42 6.49
N PRO A 251 -40.29 4.02 5.48
CA PRO A 251 -40.43 4.81 4.27
C PRO A 251 -40.88 6.25 4.62
N PRO A 252 -40.37 7.30 3.96
CA PRO A 252 -40.74 8.68 4.30
C PRO A 252 -42.25 8.90 4.21
N SER A 253 -42.83 9.61 5.18
CA SER A 253 -44.27 9.90 5.19
C SER A 253 -44.75 10.63 3.93
N ILE A 254 -43.90 11.50 3.36
CA ILE A 254 -44.16 12.17 2.08
C ILE A 254 -44.20 11.18 0.89
N VAL A 255 -43.31 10.19 0.85
CA VAL A 255 -43.30 9.12 -0.16
C VAL A 255 -44.55 8.24 -0.03
N MET A 256 -44.97 7.91 1.18
CA MET A 256 -46.23 7.20 1.40
C MET A 256 -47.45 8.03 1.03
N SER A 257 -47.40 9.37 1.18
CA SER A 257 -48.55 10.26 0.95
C SER A 257 -49.00 10.37 -0.51
N THR A 258 -48.24 9.81 -1.45
CA THR A 258 -48.58 9.79 -2.88
C THR A 258 -48.47 8.38 -3.48
N ALA A 259 -49.06 8.20 -4.66
CA ALA A 259 -49.09 6.96 -5.41
C ALA A 259 -49.38 7.19 -6.90
N VAL A 260 -49.28 6.13 -7.71
CA VAL A 260 -49.93 6.06 -9.04
C VAL A 260 -50.98 4.97 -9.13
N THR A 261 -51.89 5.19 -10.06
CA THR A 261 -52.84 4.20 -10.58
C THR A 261 -52.91 4.39 -12.12
N PRO A 262 -53.14 3.36 -12.94
CA PRO A 262 -53.30 3.51 -14.39
C PRO A 262 -54.45 4.45 -14.79
N LYS A 263 -54.38 5.05 -15.99
CA LYS A 263 -55.48 5.86 -16.57
C LYS A 263 -56.62 5.02 -17.11
N ASP A 264 -56.34 3.79 -17.51
CA ASP A 264 -57.33 2.78 -17.87
C ASP A 264 -57.62 1.91 -16.64
N ASP A 265 -58.88 1.87 -16.20
CA ASP A 265 -59.35 1.10 -15.06
C ASP A 265 -59.10 -0.41 -15.18
N SER A 266 -58.78 -0.93 -16.36
CA SER A 266 -58.45 -2.34 -16.63
C SER A 266 -56.95 -2.63 -16.76
N ALA A 267 -56.10 -1.61 -16.93
CA ALA A 267 -54.68 -1.80 -17.23
C ALA A 267 -53.85 -2.19 -15.98
N PRO A 268 -52.73 -2.92 -16.16
CA PRO A 268 -51.74 -3.12 -15.11
C PRO A 268 -50.83 -1.90 -14.90
N LEU A 269 -50.21 -1.83 -13.72
CA LEU A 269 -48.97 -1.07 -13.52
C LEU A 269 -47.79 -1.99 -13.85
N GLU A 270 -47.02 -1.68 -14.90
CA GLU A 270 -45.87 -2.48 -15.35
C GLU A 270 -44.54 -1.75 -15.11
N PHE A 271 -43.57 -2.49 -14.59
CA PHE A 271 -42.23 -2.00 -14.29
C PHE A 271 -41.18 -2.99 -14.80
N SER A 272 -40.07 -2.48 -15.33
CA SER A 272 -39.06 -3.27 -16.04
C SER A 272 -37.68 -2.65 -15.89
N TRP A 273 -36.64 -3.48 -15.74
CA TRP A 273 -35.24 -3.07 -15.62
C TRP A 273 -34.31 -4.09 -16.28
N GLU A 274 -33.15 -3.65 -16.77
CA GLU A 274 -32.12 -4.53 -17.31
C GLU A 274 -31.28 -5.13 -16.18
N LEU A 275 -30.82 -6.37 -16.36
CA LEU A 275 -29.95 -7.07 -15.39
C LEU A 275 -28.46 -6.84 -15.69
N TYR A 276 -27.66 -6.73 -14.63
CA TYR A 276 -26.22 -6.48 -14.71
C TYR A 276 -25.34 -7.72 -14.49
N ASP A 277 -25.89 -8.79 -13.92
CA ASP A 277 -25.19 -10.04 -13.61
C ASP A 277 -26.17 -11.23 -13.73
N ASP A 278 -25.64 -12.40 -14.08
CA ASP A 278 -26.39 -13.59 -14.48
C ASP A 278 -26.75 -14.51 -13.31
N GLU A 279 -26.02 -14.41 -12.19
CA GLU A 279 -26.18 -15.27 -11.00
C GLU A 279 -26.89 -14.56 -9.83
N SER A 280 -27.11 -13.24 -9.92
CA SER A 280 -27.63 -12.44 -8.80
C SER A 280 -29.08 -12.75 -8.44
N GLU A 281 -29.34 -13.15 -7.20
CA GLU A 281 -30.69 -13.09 -6.61
C GLU A 281 -31.17 -11.62 -6.51
N TYR A 282 -32.49 -11.38 -6.56
CA TYR A 282 -33.08 -10.04 -6.45
C TYR A 282 -34.09 -9.96 -5.30
N TYR A 283 -34.14 -8.79 -4.65
CA TYR A 283 -35.03 -8.51 -3.52
C TYR A 283 -35.77 -7.21 -3.79
N MET A 284 -37.09 -7.29 -3.75
CA MET A 284 -37.99 -6.18 -4.06
C MET A 284 -38.89 -5.88 -2.87
N TYR A 285 -38.98 -4.62 -2.47
CA TYR A 285 -39.80 -4.13 -1.36
C TYR A 285 -40.81 -3.13 -1.92
N MET A 286 -42.10 -3.36 -1.70
CA MET A 286 -43.19 -2.65 -2.34
C MET A 286 -44.08 -2.00 -1.26
N TYR A 287 -44.31 -0.70 -1.39
CA TYR A 287 -44.97 0.12 -0.37
C TYR A 287 -46.36 0.53 -0.81
N PHE A 288 -47.34 0.19 0.02
CA PHE A 288 -48.76 0.36 -0.27
C PHE A 288 -49.48 1.07 0.89
N ALA A 289 -50.21 2.13 0.59
CA ALA A 289 -51.22 2.74 1.45
C ALA A 289 -52.32 3.31 0.55
N GLU A 290 -53.60 3.06 0.87
CA GLU A 290 -54.68 3.71 0.13
C GLU A 290 -54.77 5.18 0.58
N VAL A 291 -54.51 6.09 -0.35
CA VAL A 291 -54.49 7.54 -0.10
C VAL A 291 -55.83 8.21 -0.38
N VAL A 292 -56.75 7.53 -1.09
CA VAL A 292 -58.09 8.02 -1.42
C VAL A 292 -59.15 7.27 -0.61
N ARG A 293 -60.03 7.98 0.10
CA ARG A 293 -61.11 7.34 0.85
C ARG A 293 -62.16 6.77 -0.10
N LEU A 294 -62.21 5.44 -0.20
CA LEU A 294 -63.15 4.73 -1.07
C LEU A 294 -64.61 4.92 -0.64
N LYS A 295 -65.52 4.99 -1.62
CA LYS A 295 -66.97 4.97 -1.39
C LYS A 295 -67.45 3.56 -1.01
N THR A 296 -68.64 3.45 -0.43
CA THR A 296 -69.24 2.16 -0.02
C THR A 296 -69.48 1.18 -1.17
N ASN A 297 -69.55 1.65 -2.41
CA ASN A 297 -69.63 0.84 -3.62
C ASN A 297 -68.28 0.67 -4.35
N GLN A 298 -67.16 1.04 -3.72
CA GLN A 298 -65.82 0.96 -4.30
C GLN A 298 -64.93 0.03 -3.49
N SER A 299 -64.31 -0.92 -4.19
CA SER A 299 -63.23 -1.78 -3.71
C SER A 299 -61.96 -1.51 -4.54
N ARG A 300 -60.79 -1.62 -3.89
CA ARG A 300 -59.51 -1.79 -4.58
C ARG A 300 -58.85 -3.09 -4.11
N SER A 301 -58.59 -3.99 -5.06
CA SER A 301 -57.87 -5.24 -4.84
C SER A 301 -57.06 -5.61 -6.07
N PHE A 302 -55.83 -6.06 -5.87
CA PHE A 302 -54.89 -6.37 -6.95
C PHE A 302 -53.94 -7.50 -6.59
N ASN A 303 -53.40 -8.13 -7.63
CA ASN A 303 -52.36 -9.14 -7.56
C ASN A 303 -51.04 -8.56 -8.06
N ILE A 304 -49.94 -9.19 -7.68
CA ILE A 304 -48.56 -8.85 -8.07
C ILE A 304 -47.94 -10.06 -8.74
N SER A 305 -47.47 -9.90 -9.97
CA SER A 305 -46.71 -10.89 -10.73
C SER A 305 -45.31 -10.42 -11.07
N PHE A 306 -44.39 -11.37 -11.26
CA PHE A 306 -42.98 -11.15 -11.60
C PHE A 306 -42.63 -12.02 -12.79
N ASN A 307 -42.08 -11.45 -13.85
CA ASN A 307 -41.83 -12.12 -15.14
C ASN A 307 -43.04 -12.94 -15.66
N GLY A 308 -44.26 -12.46 -15.40
CA GLY A 308 -45.53 -13.10 -15.78
C GLY A 308 -46.13 -14.06 -14.75
N GLU A 309 -45.36 -14.56 -13.79
CA GLU A 309 -45.84 -15.49 -12.76
C GLU A 309 -46.48 -14.76 -11.57
N LEU A 310 -47.65 -15.21 -11.11
CA LEU A 310 -48.30 -14.68 -9.90
C LEU A 310 -47.44 -14.97 -8.66
N ARG A 311 -46.97 -13.91 -7.97
CA ARG A 311 -46.11 -14.04 -6.76
C ARG A 311 -46.82 -13.69 -5.46
N TYR A 312 -47.74 -12.72 -5.48
CA TYR A 312 -48.42 -12.27 -4.26
C TYR A 312 -49.82 -11.71 -4.56
N GLY A 313 -50.78 -11.97 -3.67
CA GLY A 313 -52.13 -11.41 -3.74
C GLY A 313 -53.20 -12.33 -3.15
N PRO A 314 -54.46 -11.85 -3.03
CA PRO A 314 -54.91 -10.50 -3.35
C PRO A 314 -54.49 -9.48 -2.27
N VAL A 315 -53.90 -8.36 -2.71
CA VAL A 315 -53.61 -7.19 -1.87
C VAL A 315 -54.85 -6.29 -1.83
N ALA A 316 -55.16 -5.73 -0.67
CA ALA A 316 -56.13 -4.66 -0.48
C ALA A 316 -55.56 -3.64 0.54
N PRO A 317 -54.99 -2.51 0.09
CA PRO A 317 -54.35 -1.55 0.99
C PRO A 317 -55.35 -0.86 1.92
N SER A 318 -54.99 -0.73 3.19
CA SER A 318 -55.77 0.03 4.18
C SER A 318 -55.68 1.53 3.93
N TYR A 319 -56.79 2.24 4.16
CA TYR A 319 -56.83 3.70 4.06
C TYR A 319 -55.93 4.35 5.11
N LEU A 320 -55.00 5.20 4.66
CA LEU A 320 -54.00 5.90 5.48
C LEU A 320 -53.11 5.00 6.37
N SER A 321 -52.94 3.71 6.06
CA SER A 321 -52.06 2.82 6.82
C SER A 321 -51.10 2.10 5.88
N ALA A 322 -49.80 2.24 6.16
CA ALA A 322 -48.72 1.71 5.33
C ALA A 322 -48.51 0.21 5.53
N ASN A 323 -48.45 -0.52 4.41
CA ASN A 323 -48.03 -1.91 4.34
C ASN A 323 -46.78 -2.03 3.45
N THR A 324 -45.88 -2.95 3.82
CA THR A 324 -44.66 -3.27 3.06
C THR A 324 -44.72 -4.74 2.66
N ILE A 325 -44.69 -5.03 1.36
CA ILE A 325 -44.62 -6.40 0.83
C ILE A 325 -43.21 -6.61 0.27
N SER A 326 -42.51 -7.66 0.73
CA SER A 326 -41.24 -8.07 0.15
C SER A 326 -41.38 -9.32 -0.72
N ILE A 327 -40.67 -9.35 -1.84
CA ILE A 327 -40.63 -10.45 -2.81
C ILE A 327 -39.18 -10.70 -3.19
N ASN A 328 -38.72 -11.95 -3.10
CA ASN A 328 -37.45 -12.40 -3.66
C ASN A 328 -37.64 -13.01 -5.06
N GLY A 329 -36.60 -13.02 -5.89
CA GLY A 329 -36.62 -13.66 -7.20
C GLY A 329 -35.23 -14.02 -7.69
N SER A 330 -35.08 -15.23 -8.24
CA SER A 330 -33.92 -15.60 -9.04
C SER A 330 -34.05 -15.03 -10.48
N PRO A 331 -32.93 -14.87 -11.21
CA PRO A 331 -32.98 -14.54 -12.63
C PRO A 331 -33.57 -15.70 -13.43
N GLN A 332 -34.52 -15.40 -14.33
CA GLN A 332 -34.98 -16.34 -15.34
C GLN A 332 -34.07 -16.23 -16.58
N PRO A 333 -33.60 -17.34 -17.18
CA PRO A 333 -32.78 -17.29 -18.39
C PRO A 333 -33.62 -16.89 -19.61
N ILE A 334 -33.42 -15.66 -20.10
CA ILE A 334 -34.11 -15.12 -21.29
C ILE A 334 -33.22 -15.33 -22.53
N GLU A 335 -33.76 -15.98 -23.57
CA GLU A 335 -33.03 -16.38 -24.78
C GLU A 335 -32.57 -15.21 -25.69
N SER A 336 -33.16 -14.01 -25.54
CA SER A 336 -33.05 -12.90 -26.50
C SER A 336 -31.84 -11.95 -26.29
N GLY A 337 -30.88 -12.29 -25.43
CA GLY A 337 -29.64 -11.54 -25.24
C GLY A 337 -29.75 -10.22 -24.46
N LYS A 338 -30.94 -9.63 -24.31
CA LYS A 338 -31.24 -8.61 -23.28
C LYS A 338 -32.10 -9.23 -22.17
N LYS A 339 -31.49 -9.44 -21.00
CA LYS A 339 -32.19 -9.94 -19.81
C LYS A 339 -32.89 -8.78 -19.11
N ILE A 340 -34.18 -8.63 -19.37
CA ILE A 340 -35.05 -7.64 -18.73
C ILE A 340 -35.92 -8.37 -17.71
N ASN A 341 -35.76 -8.06 -16.42
CA ASN A 341 -36.74 -8.48 -15.41
C ASN A 341 -37.86 -7.44 -15.34
N GLY A 342 -39.04 -7.88 -14.92
CA GLY A 342 -40.17 -6.98 -14.69
C GLY A 342 -41.17 -7.52 -13.69
N PHE A 343 -41.94 -6.60 -13.09
CA PHE A 343 -43.11 -6.94 -12.30
C PHE A 343 -44.32 -6.17 -12.82
N SER A 344 -45.50 -6.76 -12.65
CA SER A 344 -46.76 -6.10 -12.95
C SER A 344 -47.75 -6.26 -11.80
N ILE A 345 -48.49 -5.18 -11.53
CA ILE A 345 -49.54 -5.12 -10.53
C ILE A 345 -50.86 -4.99 -11.27
N PHE A 346 -51.78 -5.93 -11.08
CA PHE A 346 -52.99 -6.05 -11.90
C PHE A 346 -54.25 -6.26 -11.07
N LYS A 347 -55.37 -5.71 -11.55
CA LYS A 347 -56.68 -5.68 -10.89
C LYS A 347 -57.26 -7.10 -10.69
N THR A 348 -57.89 -7.37 -9.54
CA THR A 348 -58.69 -8.60 -9.36
C THR A 348 -60.13 -8.39 -9.83
N GLU A 349 -60.82 -9.47 -10.23
CA GLU A 349 -62.23 -9.46 -10.67
C GLU A 349 -63.20 -8.81 -9.66
N LYS A 350 -62.84 -8.84 -8.36
CA LYS A 350 -63.64 -8.28 -7.25
C LYS A 350 -63.32 -6.82 -6.95
N SER A 351 -62.37 -6.22 -7.67
CA SER A 351 -61.96 -4.83 -7.54
C SER A 351 -62.75 -3.95 -8.49
N THR A 352 -63.41 -2.92 -7.98
CA THR A 352 -63.98 -1.87 -8.86
C THR A 352 -62.89 -0.98 -9.44
N LEU A 353 -61.83 -0.70 -8.66
CA LEU A 353 -60.78 0.26 -9.00
C LEU A 353 -59.50 -0.42 -9.53
N PRO A 354 -58.71 0.30 -10.34
CA PRO A 354 -57.39 -0.15 -10.78
C PRO A 354 -56.37 -0.31 -9.64
N PRO A 355 -55.23 -1.00 -9.87
CA PRO A 355 -54.16 -1.17 -8.87
C PRO A 355 -53.54 0.17 -8.43
N ILE A 356 -52.89 0.18 -7.25
CA ILE A 356 -52.20 1.35 -6.70
C ILE A 356 -50.83 0.94 -6.13
N ILE A 357 -49.82 1.81 -6.23
CA ILE A 357 -48.54 1.67 -5.50
C ILE A 357 -47.96 3.05 -5.17
N ASN A 358 -47.36 3.17 -3.99
CA ASN A 358 -46.83 4.43 -3.44
C ASN A 358 -45.34 4.58 -3.76
N ALA A 359 -44.58 3.50 -3.54
CA ALA A 359 -43.17 3.38 -3.87
C ALA A 359 -42.74 1.91 -3.97
N PHE A 360 -41.55 1.65 -4.52
CA PHE A 360 -40.88 0.35 -4.43
C PHE A 360 -39.36 0.50 -4.41
N GLU A 361 -38.68 -0.54 -3.97
CA GLU A 361 -37.23 -0.66 -3.96
C GLU A 361 -36.80 -2.01 -4.56
N ILE A 362 -35.71 -2.07 -5.33
CA ILE A 362 -35.15 -3.28 -5.97
C ILE A 362 -33.63 -3.35 -5.73
N TYR A 363 -33.22 -4.52 -5.25
CA TYR A 363 -31.86 -4.90 -4.93
C TYR A 363 -31.47 -6.19 -5.64
N SER A 364 -30.18 -6.44 -5.72
CA SER A 364 -29.54 -7.60 -6.31
C SER A 364 -28.46 -8.14 -5.38
N VAL A 365 -28.10 -9.41 -5.46
CA VAL A 365 -27.04 -10.01 -4.65
C VAL A 365 -25.78 -10.18 -5.50
N LYS A 366 -24.68 -9.56 -5.09
CA LYS A 366 -23.37 -9.73 -5.73
C LYS A 366 -22.44 -10.44 -4.77
N TYR A 367 -21.90 -11.56 -5.20
CA TYR A 367 -20.99 -12.37 -4.40
C TYR A 367 -19.57 -11.85 -4.59
N PHE A 368 -18.93 -11.41 -3.51
CA PHE A 368 -17.55 -10.92 -3.53
C PHE A 368 -16.62 -12.13 -3.44
N LYS A 369 -16.22 -12.62 -4.62
CA LYS A 369 -15.50 -13.89 -4.80
C LYS A 369 -13.99 -13.79 -4.52
N GLN A 370 -13.43 -12.61 -4.22
CA GLN A 370 -12.01 -12.45 -3.89
C GLN A 370 -11.79 -12.18 -2.39
N PRO A 371 -11.01 -13.00 -1.66
CA PRO A 371 -10.58 -12.66 -0.31
C PRO A 371 -9.56 -11.50 -0.31
N GLU A 372 -9.57 -10.73 0.77
CA GLU A 372 -8.55 -9.71 1.10
C GLU A 372 -7.32 -10.36 1.75
N THR A 373 -6.22 -9.61 1.88
CA THR A 373 -5.02 -10.06 2.59
C THR A 373 -5.38 -10.54 3.99
N HIS A 374 -4.78 -11.66 4.39
CA HIS A 374 -4.98 -12.26 5.71
C HIS A 374 -4.65 -11.28 6.83
N LYS A 375 -5.42 -11.36 7.92
CA LYS A 375 -5.51 -10.26 8.88
C LYS A 375 -4.83 -10.65 10.19
N GLU A 376 -5.40 -11.61 10.90
CA GLU A 376 -4.96 -12.03 12.23
C GLU A 376 -4.19 -13.35 12.16
N ASP A 377 -2.91 -13.34 12.53
CA ASP A 377 -2.22 -14.57 12.93
C ASP A 377 -2.41 -14.81 14.43
N VAL A 378 -2.34 -16.08 14.84
CA VAL A 378 -2.46 -16.49 16.24
C VAL A 378 -1.16 -17.16 16.66
N ASP A 379 -0.61 -16.77 17.81
CA ASP A 379 0.62 -17.34 18.35
C ASP A 379 0.41 -18.75 18.95
N SER A 380 1.51 -19.40 19.34
CA SER A 380 1.50 -20.73 19.96
C SER A 380 0.77 -20.83 21.31
N LEU A 381 0.27 -19.72 21.85
CA LEU A 381 -0.46 -19.61 23.11
C LEU A 381 -1.93 -19.17 22.92
N GLY A 382 -2.36 -18.86 21.69
CA GLY A 382 -3.72 -18.39 21.37
C GLY A 382 -3.88 -16.87 21.32
N HIS A 383 -2.80 -16.09 21.47
CA HIS A 383 -2.84 -14.63 21.41
C HIS A 383 -2.85 -14.15 19.96
N HIS A 384 -3.66 -13.14 19.64
CA HIS A 384 -3.69 -12.55 18.30
C HIS A 384 -2.45 -11.65 18.11
N LEU A 385 -1.72 -11.88 17.02
CA LEU A 385 -0.56 -11.11 16.61
C LEU A 385 -0.99 -9.82 15.88
N LYS A 386 -0.09 -8.83 15.79
CA LYS A 386 -0.32 -7.58 15.03
C LYS A 386 -0.63 -7.92 13.57
N LEU A 387 -1.63 -7.25 12.98
CA LEU A 387 -2.16 -7.66 11.68
C LEU A 387 -1.09 -7.62 10.58
N GLU A 388 -1.19 -8.53 9.60
CA GLU A 388 -0.25 -8.58 8.46
C GLU A 388 -0.32 -7.26 7.65
N VAL A 389 -1.54 -6.75 7.45
CA VAL A 389 -1.83 -5.47 6.79
C VAL A 389 -1.31 -4.26 7.59
N ASP A 390 -1.45 -4.26 8.92
CA ASP A 390 -0.92 -3.19 9.78
C ASP A 390 0.62 -3.18 9.73
N SER A 391 1.23 -4.36 9.76
CA SER A 391 2.68 -4.53 9.76
C SER A 391 3.31 -4.03 8.45
N ILE A 392 2.73 -4.35 7.29
CA ILE A 392 3.21 -3.82 6.00
C ILE A 392 2.88 -2.32 5.81
N THR A 393 1.81 -1.82 6.44
CA THR A 393 1.48 -0.38 6.45
C THR A 393 2.45 0.42 7.34
N GLU A 394 2.89 -0.13 8.46
CA GLU A 394 3.95 0.47 9.28
C GLU A 394 5.30 0.48 8.53
N ILE A 395 5.66 -0.62 7.85
CA ILE A 395 6.85 -0.68 6.99
C ILE A 395 6.80 0.37 5.87
N LYS A 396 5.62 0.58 5.25
CA LYS A 396 5.39 1.65 4.26
C LYS A 396 5.65 3.04 4.86
N SER A 397 5.16 3.27 6.08
CA SER A 397 5.31 4.52 6.84
C SER A 397 6.77 4.81 7.18
N ILE A 398 7.44 3.89 7.90
CA ILE A 398 8.83 4.01 8.37
C ILE A 398 9.80 4.35 7.23
N TYR A 399 9.65 3.71 6.08
CA TYR A 399 10.55 3.91 4.94
C TYR A 399 10.02 4.88 3.87
N GLY A 400 8.83 5.45 4.05
CA GLY A 400 8.22 6.38 3.09
C GLY A 400 8.03 5.81 1.68
N ILE A 401 7.69 4.52 1.56
CA ILE A 401 7.69 3.79 0.27
C ILE A 401 6.60 4.33 -0.66
N LYS A 402 7.02 4.90 -1.79
CA LYS A 402 6.14 5.43 -2.85
C LYS A 402 6.18 4.51 -4.07
N ARG A 403 5.21 3.59 -4.11
CA ARG A 403 4.92 2.62 -5.18
C ARG A 403 3.40 2.60 -5.41
N ASN A 404 2.85 1.61 -6.14
CA ASN A 404 1.40 1.38 -6.27
C ASN A 404 0.70 0.93 -4.94
N TRP A 405 1.28 1.20 -3.77
CA TRP A 405 0.87 0.64 -2.47
C TRP A 405 -0.37 1.34 -1.91
N GLN A 406 -1.51 1.11 -2.56
CA GLN A 406 -2.83 1.63 -2.19
C GLN A 406 -3.85 0.50 -2.18
N GLY A 407 -4.79 0.55 -1.23
CA GLY A 407 -5.75 -0.53 -1.00
C GLY A 407 -5.10 -1.78 -0.41
N ASP A 408 -5.77 -2.94 -0.53
CA ASP A 408 -5.31 -4.20 0.05
C ASP A 408 -3.99 -4.70 -0.60
N PRO A 409 -3.00 -5.19 0.18
CA PRO A 409 -1.67 -5.56 -0.33
C PRO A 409 -1.64 -6.66 -1.39
N CYS A 410 -2.48 -7.69 -1.29
CA CYS A 410 -2.49 -8.85 -2.18
C CYS A 410 -3.72 -8.90 -3.11
N GLY A 411 -4.81 -8.24 -2.75
CA GLY A 411 -6.11 -8.32 -3.39
C GLY A 411 -6.52 -7.00 -4.07
N PRO A 412 -7.04 -7.02 -5.32
CA PRO A 412 -7.18 -8.18 -6.18
C PRO A 412 -5.82 -8.63 -6.75
N LYS A 413 -5.74 -9.90 -7.17
CA LYS A 413 -4.53 -10.53 -7.73
C LYS A 413 -3.95 -9.82 -8.98
N ALA A 414 -4.71 -8.96 -9.63
CA ALA A 414 -4.23 -8.11 -10.74
C ALA A 414 -3.46 -6.85 -10.29
N TYR A 415 -3.70 -6.37 -9.05
CA TYR A 415 -3.25 -5.05 -8.57
C TYR A 415 -2.60 -5.14 -7.18
N PHE A 416 -1.90 -6.23 -6.88
CA PHE A 416 -1.11 -6.37 -5.65
C PHE A 416 0.06 -5.38 -5.60
N TRP A 417 0.57 -5.13 -4.41
CA TRP A 417 1.60 -4.14 -4.15
C TRP A 417 2.96 -4.53 -4.76
N GLU A 418 3.58 -3.59 -5.48
CA GLU A 418 4.82 -3.78 -6.23
C GLU A 418 5.97 -4.17 -5.31
N GLY A 419 6.69 -5.23 -5.70
CA GLY A 419 7.76 -5.84 -4.91
C GLY A 419 7.27 -6.65 -3.71
N LEU A 420 5.96 -6.85 -3.53
CA LEU A 420 5.44 -7.96 -2.75
C LEU A 420 5.24 -9.18 -3.66
N ASN A 421 5.12 -10.36 -3.06
CA ASN A 421 4.44 -11.50 -3.70
C ASN A 421 3.61 -12.21 -2.64
N CYS A 422 2.45 -12.73 -3.03
CA CYS A 422 1.51 -13.36 -2.12
C CYS A 422 1.20 -14.82 -2.50
N SER A 423 0.88 -15.64 -1.51
CA SER A 423 0.21 -16.92 -1.76
C SER A 423 -1.20 -16.66 -2.28
N TYR A 424 -1.67 -17.51 -3.19
CA TYR A 424 -3.07 -17.54 -3.62
C TYR A 424 -3.51 -19.00 -3.60
N ASP A 425 -4.54 -19.29 -2.82
CA ASP A 425 -5.19 -20.58 -2.66
C ASP A 425 -6.69 -20.30 -2.70
N ASP A 426 -7.45 -21.04 -3.52
CA ASP A 426 -8.88 -20.82 -3.71
C ASP A 426 -9.69 -21.04 -2.41
N SER A 427 -9.09 -21.66 -1.39
CA SER A 427 -9.71 -21.92 -0.07
C SER A 427 -9.28 -20.95 1.05
N ASN A 428 -8.24 -20.13 0.86
CA ASN A 428 -7.60 -19.38 1.96
C ASN A 428 -7.26 -17.91 1.61
N PRO A 429 -7.36 -16.97 2.56
CA PRO A 429 -6.95 -15.57 2.34
C PRO A 429 -5.47 -15.45 1.96
N PRO A 430 -5.09 -14.62 0.97
CA PRO A 430 -3.72 -14.47 0.52
C PRO A 430 -2.78 -13.96 1.62
N ARG A 431 -1.56 -14.51 1.65
CA ARG A 431 -0.48 -14.19 2.61
C ARG A 431 0.70 -13.55 1.90
N ILE A 432 1.35 -12.55 2.48
CA ILE A 432 2.62 -12.01 1.97
C ILE A 432 3.73 -13.05 2.18
N ILE A 433 4.25 -13.61 1.08
CA ILE A 433 5.33 -14.62 1.07
C ILE A 433 6.67 -14.07 0.58
N SER A 434 6.71 -12.87 0.00
CA SER A 434 7.94 -12.19 -0.42
C SER A 434 7.88 -10.70 -0.18
N LEU A 435 8.98 -10.12 0.33
CA LEU A 435 9.28 -8.69 0.31
C LEU A 435 10.53 -8.46 -0.56
N ASN A 436 10.44 -7.59 -1.56
CA ASN A 436 11.56 -7.10 -2.34
C ASN A 436 11.59 -5.56 -2.30
N PHE A 437 12.42 -5.05 -1.42
CA PHE A 437 12.78 -3.64 -1.30
C PHE A 437 14.23 -3.40 -1.74
N SER A 438 14.78 -4.27 -2.58
CA SER A 438 16.12 -4.05 -3.14
C SER A 438 16.17 -2.72 -3.90
N SER A 439 17.31 -2.02 -3.83
CA SER A 439 17.55 -0.74 -4.52
C SER A 439 16.49 0.36 -4.29
N SER A 440 15.77 0.31 -3.17
CA SER A 440 14.61 1.17 -2.90
C SER A 440 14.96 2.45 -2.12
N GLY A 441 16.24 2.70 -1.86
CA GLY A 441 16.72 3.88 -1.15
C GLY A 441 16.45 3.86 0.37
N LEU A 442 16.20 2.68 0.96
CA LEU A 442 15.86 2.57 2.38
C LEU A 442 16.99 3.09 3.27
N THR A 443 16.63 3.77 4.35
CA THR A 443 17.55 4.34 5.36
C THR A 443 17.07 4.04 6.77
N GLY A 444 17.98 4.05 7.75
CA GLY A 444 17.67 3.74 9.14
C GLY A 444 17.74 2.23 9.41
N GLU A 445 17.22 1.78 10.55
CA GLU A 445 17.33 0.37 10.95
C GLU A 445 16.34 -0.54 10.22
N ILE A 446 16.56 -1.86 10.31
CA ILE A 446 15.60 -2.86 9.82
C ILE A 446 14.38 -2.85 10.76
N SER A 447 13.18 -2.63 10.22
CA SER A 447 11.96 -2.61 11.04
C SER A 447 11.65 -3.98 11.64
N ALA A 448 11.28 -3.98 12.92
CA ALA A 448 10.85 -5.18 13.64
C ALA A 448 9.55 -5.77 13.08
N ASP A 449 8.66 -4.96 12.49
CA ASP A 449 7.36 -5.40 11.95
C ASP A 449 7.49 -6.41 10.79
N ILE A 450 8.65 -6.46 10.11
CA ILE A 450 8.95 -7.50 9.12
C ILE A 450 8.88 -8.90 9.74
N SER A 451 9.11 -9.02 11.06
CA SER A 451 9.06 -10.26 11.82
C SER A 451 7.61 -10.76 12.08
N ASN A 452 6.61 -9.90 11.91
CA ASN A 452 5.20 -10.26 12.09
C ASN A 452 4.65 -11.03 10.86
N LEU A 453 5.33 -10.93 9.71
CA LEU A 453 4.94 -11.58 8.46
C LEU A 453 5.33 -13.06 8.50
N VAL A 454 4.66 -13.88 9.32
CA VAL A 454 5.10 -15.26 9.65
C VAL A 454 5.22 -16.19 8.43
N MET A 455 4.47 -15.90 7.36
CA MET A 455 4.49 -16.62 6.07
C MET A 455 5.63 -16.19 5.12
N LEU A 456 6.45 -15.20 5.50
CA LEU A 456 7.50 -14.64 4.66
C LEU A 456 8.60 -15.67 4.33
N GLN A 457 8.78 -15.94 3.04
CA GLN A 457 9.78 -16.89 2.52
C GLN A 457 11.02 -16.19 1.95
N ILE A 458 10.86 -15.00 1.39
CA ILE A 458 11.91 -14.25 0.70
C ILE A 458 11.91 -12.81 1.21
N LEU A 459 13.03 -12.38 1.78
CA LEU A 459 13.27 -10.99 2.19
C LEU A 459 14.52 -10.45 1.48
N ASP A 460 14.32 -9.51 0.56
CA ASP A 460 15.39 -8.79 -0.11
C ASP A 460 15.35 -7.30 0.26
N LEU A 461 16.38 -6.86 1.01
CA LEU A 461 16.63 -5.48 1.44
C LEU A 461 17.95 -4.96 0.84
N SER A 462 18.47 -5.59 -0.21
CA SER A 462 19.82 -5.30 -0.71
C SER A 462 19.96 -3.97 -1.45
N ASN A 463 21.19 -3.45 -1.54
CA ASN A 463 21.51 -2.23 -2.29
C ASN A 463 20.76 -0.99 -1.77
N ASN A 464 20.72 -0.84 -0.44
CA ASN A 464 20.11 0.26 0.30
C ASN A 464 21.13 0.90 1.28
N SER A 465 20.67 1.82 2.13
CA SER A 465 21.46 2.49 3.16
C SER A 465 20.94 2.16 4.57
N LEU A 466 20.54 0.91 4.79
CA LEU A 466 20.08 0.44 6.11
C LEU A 466 21.26 0.35 7.10
N THR A 467 21.02 0.77 8.33
CA THR A 467 21.96 0.84 9.47
C THR A 467 21.47 -0.04 10.62
N GLY A 468 22.07 0.08 11.82
CA GLY A 468 21.69 -0.74 12.97
C GLY A 468 22.27 -2.16 12.88
N SER A 469 21.62 -3.14 13.51
CA SER A 469 22.06 -4.55 13.52
C SER A 469 21.04 -5.48 12.87
N VAL A 470 21.47 -6.70 12.54
CA VAL A 470 20.57 -7.73 11.99
C VAL A 470 19.69 -8.29 13.11
N LEU A 471 18.39 -8.00 13.07
CA LEU A 471 17.46 -8.40 14.12
C LEU A 471 17.42 -9.92 14.35
N TYR A 472 17.51 -10.34 15.61
CA TYR A 472 17.34 -11.73 16.03
C TYR A 472 15.97 -12.30 15.61
N SER A 473 14.92 -11.48 15.62
CA SER A 473 13.55 -11.90 15.26
C SER A 473 13.42 -12.45 13.84
N LEU A 474 14.25 -11.99 12.89
CA LEU A 474 14.30 -12.56 11.52
C LEU A 474 14.72 -14.04 11.51
N SER A 475 15.44 -14.51 12.53
CA SER A 475 15.81 -15.92 12.69
C SER A 475 14.63 -16.81 13.12
N GLN A 476 13.57 -16.21 13.66
CA GLN A 476 12.39 -16.89 14.17
C GLN A 476 11.30 -17.07 13.10
N LEU A 477 11.39 -16.37 11.95
CA LEU A 477 10.46 -16.52 10.84
C LEU A 477 10.49 -17.99 10.31
N PRO A 478 9.39 -18.76 10.44
CA PRO A 478 9.43 -20.21 10.23
C PRO A 478 9.60 -20.59 8.77
N HIS A 479 9.10 -19.77 7.84
CA HIS A 479 9.12 -20.06 6.41
C HIS A 479 10.25 -19.37 5.63
N LEU A 480 11.08 -18.55 6.29
CA LEU A 480 12.14 -17.76 5.64
C LEU A 480 13.24 -18.65 5.03
N ARG A 481 13.40 -18.56 3.71
CA ARG A 481 14.32 -19.34 2.87
C ARG A 481 15.38 -18.48 2.17
N VAL A 482 15.12 -17.18 2.00
CA VAL A 482 16.07 -16.21 1.41
C VAL A 482 16.10 -14.96 2.27
N LEU A 483 17.29 -14.54 2.69
CA LEU A 483 17.54 -13.28 3.39
C LEU A 483 18.73 -12.56 2.73
N ASN A 484 18.42 -11.58 1.89
CA ASN A 484 19.39 -10.79 1.17
C ASN A 484 19.50 -9.38 1.79
N LEU A 485 20.64 -9.10 2.41
CA LEU A 485 21.02 -7.82 3.02
C LEU A 485 22.28 -7.22 2.36
N GLU A 486 22.69 -7.74 1.19
CA GLU A 486 23.91 -7.28 0.49
C GLU A 486 23.89 -5.75 0.25
N ARG A 487 25.06 -5.10 0.33
CA ARG A 487 25.21 -3.65 0.07
C ARG A 487 24.26 -2.79 0.93
N ASN A 488 24.51 -2.80 2.23
CA ASN A 488 23.91 -1.93 3.25
C ASN A 488 24.99 -1.47 4.24
N GLN A 489 24.64 -0.57 5.15
CA GLN A 489 25.51 0.01 6.17
C GLN A 489 25.28 -0.67 7.56
N LEU A 490 24.94 -1.96 7.53
CA LEU A 490 24.63 -2.76 8.73
C LEU A 490 25.88 -3.01 9.59
N SER A 491 25.66 -3.12 10.90
CA SER A 491 26.71 -3.17 11.93
C SER A 491 26.43 -4.27 12.96
N GLY A 492 27.37 -4.50 13.88
CA GLY A 492 27.27 -5.54 14.90
C GLY A 492 27.48 -6.96 14.35
N SER A 493 26.98 -7.96 15.08
CA SER A 493 27.04 -9.37 14.70
C SER A 493 25.77 -9.83 13.98
N VAL A 494 25.91 -10.86 13.14
CA VAL A 494 24.77 -11.59 12.57
C VAL A 494 24.30 -12.63 13.61
N PRO A 495 22.99 -12.73 13.92
CA PRO A 495 22.45 -13.76 14.80
C PRO A 495 22.92 -15.18 14.41
N LEU A 496 23.42 -15.93 15.39
CA LEU A 496 24.00 -17.27 15.18
C LEU A 496 23.00 -18.22 14.50
N GLN A 497 21.72 -18.12 14.84
CA GLN A 497 20.64 -18.94 14.28
C GLN A 497 20.43 -18.70 12.77
N LEU A 498 20.73 -17.50 12.25
CA LEU A 498 20.73 -17.24 10.79
C LEU A 498 21.95 -17.90 10.13
N ILE A 499 23.10 -17.91 10.81
CA ILE A 499 24.33 -18.57 10.32
C ILE A 499 24.15 -20.10 10.33
N GLU A 500 23.54 -20.66 11.36
CA GLU A 500 23.19 -22.09 11.46
C GLU A 500 22.20 -22.52 10.37
N ARG A 501 21.12 -21.75 10.18
CA ARG A 501 20.17 -21.95 9.07
C ARG A 501 20.83 -21.82 7.69
N SER A 502 21.89 -21.01 7.57
CA SER A 502 22.64 -20.91 6.32
C SER A 502 23.60 -22.09 6.11
N ASN A 503 24.32 -22.50 7.15
CA ASN A 503 25.25 -23.63 7.10
C ASN A 503 24.54 -24.97 6.84
N ASN A 504 23.31 -25.14 7.33
CA ASN A 504 22.48 -26.34 7.06
C ASN A 504 21.66 -26.25 5.76
N GLY A 505 21.75 -25.15 5.01
CA GLY A 505 21.08 -24.95 3.72
C GLY A 505 19.59 -24.61 3.76
N SER A 506 18.99 -24.40 4.95
CA SER A 506 17.59 -23.97 5.08
C SER A 506 17.36 -22.49 4.78
N LEU A 507 18.42 -21.67 4.79
CA LEU A 507 18.39 -20.23 4.50
C LEU A 507 19.52 -19.80 3.56
N LEU A 508 19.18 -19.24 2.40
CA LEU A 508 20.11 -18.50 1.57
C LEU A 508 20.35 -17.11 2.19
N LEU A 509 21.44 -16.98 2.95
CA LEU A 509 21.82 -15.75 3.65
C LEU A 509 22.89 -15.00 2.85
N SER A 510 22.68 -13.70 2.58
CA SER A 510 23.64 -12.87 1.85
C SER A 510 23.85 -11.52 2.56
N ILE A 511 25.05 -11.31 3.13
CA ILE A 511 25.41 -10.13 3.94
C ILE A 511 26.83 -9.69 3.56
N LEU A 512 27.00 -8.50 2.98
CA LEU A 512 28.28 -8.02 2.42
C LEU A 512 29.07 -7.08 3.34
N GLY A 513 29.55 -7.60 4.48
CA GLY A 513 30.73 -7.05 5.18
C GLY A 513 32.05 -7.49 4.52
N LYS A 514 32.17 -7.38 3.18
CA LYS A 514 33.07 -8.22 2.37
C LYS A 514 33.97 -7.42 1.41
N GLY A 515 35.28 -7.48 1.65
CA GLY A 515 36.30 -6.96 0.74
C GLY A 515 36.88 -8.05 -0.17
N GLY A 516 37.68 -7.65 -1.17
CA GLY A 516 38.24 -8.56 -2.20
C GLY A 516 39.14 -9.71 -1.72
N PHE A 517 39.45 -9.78 -0.41
CA PHE A 517 40.23 -10.86 0.20
C PHE A 517 39.46 -11.65 1.29
N GLY A 518 38.25 -11.23 1.67
CA GLY A 518 37.52 -11.85 2.79
C GLY A 518 36.47 -10.96 3.45
N THR A 519 35.69 -11.57 4.34
CA THR A 519 34.68 -10.92 5.19
C THR A 519 35.31 -10.50 6.51
N VAL A 520 34.92 -9.34 7.07
CA VAL A 520 35.41 -8.88 8.38
C VAL A 520 34.28 -8.94 9.41
N TYR A 521 34.58 -9.48 10.58
CA TYR A 521 33.68 -9.61 11.73
C TYR A 521 34.25 -8.82 12.92
N HIS A 522 33.39 -8.24 13.75
CA HIS A 522 33.79 -7.71 15.06
C HIS A 522 33.75 -8.84 16.11
N GLY A 523 34.69 -8.85 17.06
CA GLY A 523 34.75 -9.85 18.11
C GLY A 523 35.56 -9.38 19.32
N TYR A 524 35.68 -10.25 20.32
CA TYR A 524 36.41 -10.01 21.57
C TYR A 524 37.40 -11.14 21.85
N ILE A 525 38.55 -10.82 22.44
CA ILE A 525 39.52 -11.76 23.01
C ILE A 525 39.96 -11.16 24.35
N ASP A 526 39.71 -11.85 25.46
CA ASP A 526 40.06 -11.43 26.82
C ASP A 526 39.71 -9.94 27.07
N ASP A 527 38.41 -9.63 26.93
CA ASP A 527 37.78 -8.30 26.96
C ASP A 527 38.29 -7.24 25.96
N THR A 528 39.27 -7.58 25.11
CA THR A 528 39.83 -6.69 24.09
C THR A 528 39.06 -6.80 22.76
N GLN A 529 38.60 -5.67 22.22
CA GLN A 529 37.92 -5.60 20.93
C GLN A 529 38.88 -5.87 19.76
N VAL A 530 38.46 -6.75 18.84
CA VAL A 530 39.24 -7.16 17.66
C VAL A 530 38.40 -7.18 16.38
N ALA A 531 39.06 -7.03 15.24
CA ALA A 531 38.50 -7.21 13.91
C ALA A 531 39.04 -8.51 13.28
N VAL A 532 38.17 -9.50 13.08
CA VAL A 532 38.51 -10.84 12.56
C VAL A 532 38.16 -10.91 11.07
N LYS A 533 39.18 -10.95 10.20
CA LYS A 533 39.03 -11.04 8.75
C LYS A 533 39.17 -12.50 8.29
N MET A 534 38.03 -13.12 7.95
CA MET A 534 37.98 -14.49 7.40
C MET A 534 38.26 -14.46 5.91
N LEU A 535 39.33 -15.16 5.49
CA LEU A 535 39.83 -15.12 4.11
C LEU A 535 39.03 -16.05 3.19
N SER A 536 38.78 -15.59 1.96
CA SER A 536 38.07 -16.41 0.95
C SER A 536 38.92 -17.58 0.46
N GLN A 537 38.31 -18.67 -0.02
CA GLN A 537 39.06 -19.84 -0.53
C GLN A 537 40.03 -19.50 -1.69
N SER A 538 39.73 -18.48 -2.50
CA SER A 538 40.67 -17.98 -3.53
C SER A 538 41.87 -17.27 -2.90
N SER A 539 41.66 -16.49 -1.84
CA SER A 539 42.74 -15.87 -1.05
C SER A 539 43.58 -16.92 -0.32
N VAL A 540 42.94 -17.94 0.26
CA VAL A 540 43.61 -19.08 0.90
C VAL A 540 44.43 -19.87 -0.13
N LYS A 541 43.96 -20.08 -1.37
CA LYS A 541 44.78 -20.68 -2.45
C LYS A 541 45.96 -19.80 -2.88
N GLY A 542 45.82 -18.47 -2.83
CA GLY A 542 46.96 -17.56 -3.00
C GLY A 542 47.99 -17.68 -1.87
N ILE A 543 47.50 -17.91 -0.64
CA ILE A 543 48.32 -18.00 0.58
C ILE A 543 48.84 -19.42 0.84
N SER A 544 48.29 -20.48 0.24
CA SER A 544 48.78 -21.86 0.43
C SER A 544 50.18 -22.07 -0.15
N ASN A 545 50.59 -21.26 -1.12
CA ASN A 545 51.97 -21.20 -1.62
C ASN A 545 52.90 -20.37 -0.71
N ILE A 546 52.34 -19.63 0.26
CA ILE A 546 53.01 -18.67 1.13
C ILE A 546 53.08 -19.27 2.53
N SER A 547 54.18 -19.99 2.82
CA SER A 547 54.36 -20.71 4.09
C SER A 547 54.14 -19.82 5.34
N GLN A 548 53.77 -20.43 6.47
CA GLN A 548 53.45 -19.75 7.75
C GLN A 548 54.47 -18.69 8.21
N ARG A 549 55.72 -18.74 7.72
CA ARG A 549 56.74 -17.71 7.95
C ARG A 549 56.25 -16.30 7.60
N HIS A 550 55.51 -16.10 6.52
CA HIS A 550 55.13 -14.76 6.06
C HIS A 550 54.04 -14.13 6.94
N VAL A 551 53.08 -14.93 7.44
CA VAL A 551 52.12 -14.47 8.46
C VAL A 551 52.85 -14.10 9.75
N LYS A 552 53.82 -14.93 10.16
CA LYS A 552 54.72 -14.68 11.30
C LYS A 552 55.73 -13.53 11.08
N LEU A 553 55.85 -13.01 9.85
CA LEU A 553 56.56 -11.77 9.51
C LEU A 553 55.61 -10.56 9.59
N LEU A 554 54.39 -10.66 9.06
CA LEU A 554 53.37 -9.61 9.20
C LEU A 554 53.06 -9.31 10.67
N MET A 555 52.98 -10.34 11.52
CA MET A 555 52.91 -10.23 12.99
C MET A 555 54.05 -9.44 13.65
N ARG A 556 55.14 -9.12 12.92
CA ARG A 556 56.28 -8.33 13.43
C ARG A 556 56.27 -6.89 12.93
N VAL A 557 55.48 -6.56 11.91
CA VAL A 557 55.44 -5.21 11.31
C VAL A 557 54.61 -4.29 12.19
N HIS A 558 55.28 -3.56 13.09
CA HIS A 558 54.67 -2.55 13.95
C HIS A 558 55.02 -1.16 13.39
N HIS A 559 54.02 -0.39 12.97
CA HIS A 559 54.23 0.96 12.44
C HIS A 559 53.01 1.86 12.65
N ARG A 560 53.22 3.10 13.10
CA ARG A 560 52.17 4.08 13.47
C ARG A 560 51.19 4.50 12.36
N ASN A 561 51.37 4.02 11.13
CA ASN A 561 50.48 4.24 9.97
C ASN A 561 49.90 2.92 9.41
N LEU A 562 50.04 1.79 10.13
CA LEU A 562 49.49 0.48 9.82
C LEU A 562 48.69 -0.02 11.02
N THR A 563 47.66 -0.82 10.77
CA THR A 563 46.90 -1.46 11.86
C THR A 563 47.61 -2.73 12.35
N THR A 564 47.65 -2.93 13.66
CA THR A 564 48.32 -4.06 14.31
C THR A 564 47.58 -5.36 14.02
N LEU A 565 48.29 -6.34 13.44
CA LEU A 565 47.82 -7.73 13.39
C LEU A 565 48.07 -8.36 14.78
N VAL A 566 46.98 -8.59 15.51
CA VAL A 566 46.95 -9.17 16.87
C VAL A 566 47.16 -10.69 16.84
N GLY A 567 46.75 -11.36 15.76
CA GLY A 567 46.91 -12.80 15.62
C GLY A 567 46.40 -13.37 14.31
N TYR A 568 46.37 -14.70 14.21
CA TYR A 568 45.69 -15.40 13.14
C TYR A 568 45.11 -16.72 13.66
N CYS A 569 43.96 -17.13 13.10
CA CYS A 569 43.37 -18.45 13.29
C CYS A 569 43.52 -19.27 12.00
N TYR A 570 43.71 -20.58 12.14
CA TYR A 570 43.76 -21.52 11.02
C TYR A 570 43.09 -22.83 11.43
N GLU A 571 42.00 -23.19 10.74
CA GLU A 571 41.21 -24.38 11.04
C GLU A 571 40.81 -25.09 9.73
N GLY A 572 41.36 -26.28 9.50
CA GLY A 572 41.14 -27.06 8.27
C GLY A 572 41.63 -26.34 7.01
N THR A 573 40.70 -25.70 6.30
CA THR A 573 40.94 -24.86 5.11
C THR A 573 40.55 -23.39 5.30
N ASN A 574 40.05 -23.02 6.48
CA ASN A 574 39.64 -21.66 6.82
C ASN A 574 40.80 -20.94 7.52
N MET A 575 41.03 -19.67 7.15
CA MET A 575 42.05 -18.83 7.76
C MET A 575 41.47 -17.46 8.13
N GLY A 576 41.62 -17.09 9.40
CA GLY A 576 41.25 -15.77 9.92
C GLY A 576 42.48 -14.95 10.27
N LEU A 577 42.49 -13.65 9.92
CA LEU A 577 43.47 -12.67 10.38
C LEU A 577 42.82 -11.78 11.44
N ILE A 578 43.44 -11.64 12.61
CA ILE A 578 42.88 -10.92 13.76
C ILE A 578 43.65 -9.61 13.89
N TYR A 579 42.96 -8.48 13.81
CA TYR A 579 43.50 -7.13 13.93
C TYR A 579 42.94 -6.43 15.18
N GLU A 580 43.60 -5.37 15.63
CA GLU A 580 43.02 -4.44 16.60
C GLU A 580 41.72 -3.82 16.05
N TYR A 581 40.72 -3.56 16.90
CA TYR A 581 39.48 -2.97 16.42
C TYR A 581 39.60 -1.45 16.23
N MET A 582 39.40 -1.00 14.99
CA MET A 582 39.44 0.41 14.61
C MET A 582 38.08 1.08 14.89
N ALA A 583 37.83 1.43 16.15
CA ALA A 583 36.54 1.94 16.67
C ALA A 583 36.02 3.27 16.06
N LYS A 584 36.64 3.81 15.01
CA LYS A 584 36.17 4.97 14.24
C LYS A 584 35.54 4.61 12.89
N GLY A 585 35.29 3.32 12.63
CA GLY A 585 34.77 2.84 11.35
C GLY A 585 35.84 2.86 10.26
N ASP A 586 35.40 2.77 9.01
CA ASP A 586 36.30 2.67 7.86
C ASP A 586 36.82 4.02 7.33
N LEU A 587 37.74 3.91 6.38
CA LEU A 587 38.42 5.05 5.75
C LEU A 587 37.56 5.73 4.67
N GLU A 588 36.55 5.06 4.10
CA GLU A 588 35.67 5.62 3.08
C GLU A 588 34.70 6.64 3.69
N ALA A 589 34.12 6.33 4.85
CA ALA A 589 33.37 7.29 5.67
C ALA A 589 34.21 8.52 6.05
N HIS A 590 35.45 8.33 6.51
CA HIS A 590 36.35 9.44 6.87
C HIS A 590 36.79 10.30 5.66
N LEU A 591 36.76 9.75 4.43
CA LEU A 591 37.09 10.47 3.19
C LEU A 591 35.87 11.16 2.57
N SER A 592 34.64 10.73 2.87
CA SER A 592 33.42 11.37 2.34
C SER A 592 33.08 12.68 3.06
N GLU A 593 33.14 12.69 4.41
CA GLU A 593 32.81 13.86 5.24
C GLU A 593 33.74 15.08 5.00
N THR A 594 34.98 14.86 4.60
CA THR A 594 35.98 15.94 4.42
C THR A 594 35.97 16.58 3.03
N SER A 595 35.05 16.18 2.15
CA SER A 595 34.98 16.61 0.74
C SER A 595 34.75 18.11 0.50
N ASN A 596 34.33 18.88 1.51
CA ASN A 596 33.87 20.28 1.36
C ASN A 596 34.93 21.37 1.67
N ARG A 597 36.24 21.05 1.72
CA ARG A 597 37.33 22.06 1.75
C ARG A 597 38.53 21.72 0.86
N ASN A 598 38.44 22.16 -0.40
CA ASN A 598 39.52 22.57 -1.31
C ASN A 598 40.84 21.73 -1.36
N GLY A 599 41.02 20.96 -2.44
CA GLY A 599 42.38 20.60 -2.89
C GLY A 599 42.55 19.29 -3.68
N CYS A 600 42.56 19.37 -5.01
CA CYS A 600 43.14 18.36 -5.91
C CYS A 600 42.55 16.93 -5.96
N GLY A 601 41.31 16.68 -5.51
CA GLY A 601 40.59 15.42 -5.82
C GLY A 601 39.99 15.35 -7.25
N THR A 602 39.82 16.50 -7.91
CA THR A 602 38.86 16.73 -9.00
C THR A 602 39.26 16.26 -10.41
N ARG A 603 40.23 15.33 -10.55
CA ARG A 603 40.66 14.82 -11.88
C ARG A 603 40.68 13.29 -12.06
N TYR A 604 40.40 12.50 -11.02
CA TYR A 604 40.27 11.04 -11.15
C TYR A 604 38.82 10.53 -11.16
N TYR A 605 37.86 11.34 -10.69
CA TYR A 605 36.42 11.03 -10.63
C TYR A 605 35.68 10.98 -11.99
N LYS A 606 36.39 10.87 -13.12
CA LYS A 606 35.82 10.94 -14.49
C LYS A 606 36.10 9.73 -15.39
N SER A 607 36.66 8.63 -14.87
CA SER A 607 36.97 7.43 -15.68
C SER A 607 36.20 6.15 -15.30
N ASN A 608 35.62 6.07 -14.09
CA ASN A 608 34.95 4.89 -13.53
C ASN A 608 35.69 3.54 -13.74
N ARG A 609 37.02 3.58 -13.81
CA ARG A 609 37.87 2.40 -14.01
C ARG A 609 38.92 2.31 -12.90
N LEU A 610 38.53 1.63 -11.83
CA LEU A 610 39.48 0.95 -10.95
C LEU A 610 40.26 -0.09 -11.79
N THR A 611 41.56 -0.18 -11.59
CA THR A 611 42.46 -1.10 -12.28
C THR A 611 43.56 -1.53 -11.32
N GLU A 612 44.21 -2.67 -11.55
CA GLU A 612 45.38 -3.09 -10.76
C GLU A 612 46.45 -1.97 -10.70
N LYS A 613 46.61 -1.21 -11.78
CA LYS A 613 47.56 -0.08 -11.85
C LYS A 613 47.14 1.13 -11.01
N THR A 614 45.89 1.21 -10.58
CA THR A 614 45.39 2.15 -9.57
C THR A 614 45.77 1.67 -8.18
N ASP A 615 45.59 0.38 -7.88
CA ASP A 615 45.93 -0.22 -6.58
C ASP A 615 47.45 -0.19 -6.32
N VAL A 616 48.26 -0.48 -7.34
CA VAL A 616 49.73 -0.35 -7.31
C VAL A 616 50.15 1.10 -6.99
N TYR A 617 49.44 2.10 -7.52
CA TYR A 617 49.74 3.52 -7.20
C TYR A 617 49.42 3.83 -5.73
N SER A 618 48.26 3.41 -5.24
CA SER A 618 47.87 3.56 -3.83
C SER A 618 48.86 2.84 -2.90
N PHE A 619 49.29 1.64 -3.25
CA PHE A 619 50.34 0.89 -2.54
C PHE A 619 51.66 1.67 -2.49
N GLY A 620 52.09 2.27 -3.62
CA GLY A 620 53.28 3.12 -3.67
C GLY A 620 53.19 4.34 -2.75
N VAL A 621 52.04 5.03 -2.72
CA VAL A 621 51.82 6.19 -1.83
C VAL A 621 51.84 5.77 -0.35
N VAL A 622 51.24 4.62 -0.02
CA VAL A 622 51.31 4.04 1.34
C VAL A 622 52.74 3.65 1.72
N LEU A 623 53.51 3.05 0.80
CA LEU A 623 54.89 2.66 1.03
C LEU A 623 55.79 3.88 1.28
N LEU A 624 55.63 4.98 0.53
CA LEU A 624 56.30 6.26 0.84
C LEU A 624 55.87 6.84 2.20
N LYS A 625 54.58 6.77 2.56
CA LYS A 625 54.05 7.21 3.86
C LYS A 625 54.56 6.35 5.04
N ILE A 626 54.95 5.11 4.78
CA ILE A 626 55.64 4.25 5.76
C ILE A 626 57.11 4.66 5.86
N ILE A 627 57.87 4.60 4.75
CA ILE A 627 59.31 4.87 4.72
C ILE A 627 59.64 6.24 5.33
N THR A 628 58.93 7.29 4.91
CA THR A 628 59.23 8.68 5.28
C THR A 628 58.56 9.15 6.58
N GLY A 629 57.51 8.43 7.01
CA GLY A 629 56.64 8.88 8.10
C GLY A 629 55.88 10.21 7.84
N ARG A 630 55.97 10.78 6.63
CA ARG A 630 55.34 12.08 6.28
C ARG A 630 53.88 11.91 5.86
N SER A 631 53.13 13.02 5.92
CA SER A 631 51.82 13.14 5.28
C SER A 631 51.96 13.13 3.75
N THR A 632 50.90 12.74 3.03
CA THR A 632 50.87 12.76 1.56
C THR A 632 50.93 14.17 0.96
N ILE A 633 50.49 15.16 1.75
CA ILE A 633 50.55 16.60 1.49
C ILE A 633 51.11 17.28 2.75
N GLY A 634 52.03 18.25 2.57
CA GLY A 634 52.62 19.02 3.67
C GLY A 634 51.64 19.96 4.38
N ARG A 635 51.98 20.41 5.60
CA ARG A 635 51.15 21.38 6.35
C ARG A 635 51.41 22.81 5.87
N MET A 636 50.44 23.37 5.14
CA MET A 636 50.16 24.79 4.91
C MET A 636 51.23 25.71 4.26
N HIS A 637 52.52 25.38 4.23
CA HIS A 637 53.55 26.20 3.54
C HIS A 637 54.44 25.43 2.55
N ASP A 638 54.24 24.12 2.42
CA ASP A 638 54.79 23.33 1.31
C ASP A 638 53.72 22.35 0.84
N MET A 639 53.24 22.52 -0.39
CA MET A 639 52.22 21.67 -1.02
C MET A 639 52.82 20.61 -1.96
N THR A 640 54.13 20.32 -1.87
CA THR A 640 54.71 19.18 -2.58
C THR A 640 54.03 17.87 -2.15
N HIS A 641 53.59 17.09 -3.13
CA HIS A 641 53.09 15.75 -2.90
C HIS A 641 54.25 14.84 -2.45
N ILE A 642 53.98 13.86 -1.59
CA ILE A 642 55.02 12.99 -1.02
C ILE A 642 55.97 12.37 -2.06
N SER A 643 55.48 11.98 -3.25
CA SER A 643 56.34 11.47 -4.33
C SER A 643 57.22 12.54 -5.00
N GLN A 644 56.79 13.80 -5.05
CA GLN A 644 57.59 14.92 -5.54
C GLN A 644 58.68 15.28 -4.53
N TRP A 645 58.35 15.29 -3.23
CA TRP A 645 59.34 15.51 -2.17
C TRP A 645 60.43 14.41 -2.16
N VAL A 646 60.03 13.13 -2.23
CA VAL A 646 60.99 12.01 -2.34
C VAL A 646 61.82 12.11 -3.63
N SER A 647 61.20 12.45 -4.77
CA SER A 647 61.95 12.66 -6.03
C SER A 647 63.00 13.79 -5.92
N SER A 648 62.72 14.85 -5.16
CA SER A 648 63.65 15.97 -4.93
C SER A 648 64.82 15.56 -4.03
N MET A 649 64.56 14.80 -2.97
CA MET A 649 65.64 14.26 -2.12
C MET A 649 66.52 13.25 -2.87
N LEU A 650 65.94 12.42 -3.74
CA LEU A 650 66.68 11.51 -4.60
C LEU A 650 67.56 12.25 -5.62
N SER A 651 67.08 13.32 -6.26
CA SER A 651 67.91 14.12 -7.18
C SER A 651 69.06 14.85 -6.48
N ASN A 652 68.94 15.09 -5.17
CA ASN A 652 69.99 15.69 -4.34
C ASN A 652 70.93 14.65 -3.69
N GLY A 653 70.70 13.35 -3.92
CA GLY A 653 71.50 12.24 -3.35
C GLY A 653 71.27 11.96 -1.86
N ASP A 654 70.35 12.67 -1.20
CA ASP A 654 70.17 12.61 0.25
C ASP A 654 69.14 11.54 0.66
N ILE A 655 69.50 10.27 0.51
CA ILE A 655 68.62 9.18 0.95
C ILE A 655 68.57 9.00 2.47
N ARG A 656 69.60 9.46 3.21
CA ARG A 656 69.65 9.30 4.67
C ARG A 656 68.52 10.07 5.37
N ASN A 657 68.13 11.22 4.82
CA ASN A 657 67.02 12.03 5.33
C ASN A 657 65.64 11.70 4.70
N ILE A 658 65.54 10.63 3.88
CA ILE A 658 64.25 10.14 3.35
C ILE A 658 63.51 9.26 4.37
N ALA A 659 64.21 8.49 5.20
CA ALA A 659 63.58 7.62 6.22
C ALA A 659 63.05 8.41 7.43
N ASP A 660 61.97 7.94 8.09
CA ASP A 660 61.51 8.51 9.37
C ASP A 660 62.59 8.31 10.46
N PRO A 661 63.15 9.38 11.07
CA PRO A 661 64.21 9.26 12.09
C PRO A 661 63.83 8.47 13.35
N ARG A 662 62.56 8.09 13.50
CA ARG A 662 62.07 7.22 14.58
C ARG A 662 62.04 5.72 14.23
N MET A 663 62.44 5.34 13.02
CA MET A 663 62.67 3.91 12.73
C MET A 663 63.88 3.39 13.53
N PRO A 664 63.91 2.09 13.90
CA PRO A 664 65.04 1.54 14.66
C PRO A 664 66.37 1.72 13.92
N GLY A 665 67.38 2.25 14.61
CA GLY A 665 68.68 2.66 14.05
C GLY A 665 69.62 1.53 13.59
N ASN A 666 69.07 0.43 13.07
CA ASN A 666 69.80 -0.72 12.53
C ASN A 666 69.27 -1.11 11.13
N LEU A 667 68.69 -0.14 10.41
CA LEU A 667 68.21 -0.31 9.04
C LEU A 667 69.36 -0.28 8.04
N ASP A 668 69.45 -1.32 7.20
CA ASP A 668 70.32 -1.33 6.04
C ASP A 668 69.86 -0.28 5.01
N VAL A 669 70.75 0.67 4.70
CA VAL A 669 70.49 1.75 3.75
C VAL A 669 70.21 1.20 2.34
N ASN A 670 70.77 0.04 1.96
CA ASN A 670 70.51 -0.58 0.67
C ASN A 670 69.09 -1.18 0.57
N SER A 671 68.55 -1.65 1.70
CA SER A 671 67.17 -2.11 1.81
C SER A 671 66.19 -0.92 1.79
N VAL A 672 66.51 0.19 2.47
CA VAL A 672 65.74 1.44 2.34
C VAL A 672 65.78 1.97 0.90
N TRP A 673 66.94 1.92 0.23
CA TRP A 673 67.09 2.30 -1.19
C TRP A 673 66.12 1.53 -2.09
N LYS A 674 66.14 0.20 -2.03
CA LYS A 674 65.23 -0.67 -2.80
C LYS A 674 63.76 -0.39 -2.49
N ALA A 675 63.42 -0.14 -1.22
CA ALA A 675 62.06 0.21 -0.81
C ALA A 675 61.58 1.51 -1.46
N VAL A 676 62.45 2.52 -1.52
CA VAL A 676 62.17 3.82 -2.16
C VAL A 676 62.07 3.67 -3.68
N GLU A 677 62.95 2.91 -4.33
CA GLU A 677 62.87 2.64 -5.77
C GLU A 677 61.55 1.97 -6.16
N ILE A 678 61.15 0.91 -5.45
CA ILE A 678 59.88 0.20 -5.67
C ILE A 678 58.70 1.15 -5.46
N ALA A 679 58.71 1.94 -4.38
CA ALA A 679 57.66 2.91 -4.11
C ALA A 679 57.55 3.98 -5.22
N MET A 680 58.69 4.47 -5.72
CA MET A 680 58.76 5.46 -6.80
C MET A 680 58.31 4.91 -8.16
N LEU A 681 58.58 3.63 -8.46
CA LEU A 681 58.02 2.92 -9.62
C LEU A 681 56.50 2.75 -9.51
N CYS A 682 56.01 2.39 -8.32
CA CYS A 682 54.58 2.24 -8.03
C CYS A 682 53.79 3.55 -8.20
N VAL A 683 54.33 4.69 -7.72
CA VAL A 683 53.70 6.01 -7.89
C VAL A 683 53.97 6.69 -9.25
N SER A 684 54.50 5.96 -10.24
CA SER A 684 54.82 6.55 -11.55
C SER A 684 53.60 7.23 -12.20
N PRO A 685 53.73 8.44 -12.77
CA PRO A 685 52.63 9.09 -13.51
C PRO A 685 52.13 8.25 -14.69
N THR A 686 53.00 7.43 -15.29
CA THR A 686 52.65 6.53 -16.41
C THR A 686 52.20 5.18 -15.88
N SER A 687 50.93 4.83 -16.04
CA SER A 687 50.37 3.55 -15.56
C SER A 687 51.11 2.31 -16.09
N ALA A 688 51.57 2.34 -17.35
CA ALA A 688 52.34 1.27 -17.98
C ALA A 688 53.77 1.08 -17.41
N ARG A 689 54.29 2.05 -16.63
CA ARG A 689 55.60 1.94 -15.95
C ARG A 689 55.48 1.41 -14.51
N ARG A 690 54.26 1.25 -13.99
CA ARG A 690 54.03 0.69 -12.65
C ARG A 690 54.15 -0.84 -12.71
N PRO A 691 54.77 -1.51 -11.73
CA PRO A 691 54.88 -2.98 -11.69
C PRO A 691 53.51 -3.66 -11.56
N ASN A 692 53.46 -4.99 -11.64
CA ASN A 692 52.29 -5.76 -11.19
C ASN A 692 52.37 -5.99 -9.67
N MET A 693 51.25 -6.22 -9.00
CA MET A 693 51.19 -6.29 -7.52
C MET A 693 52.13 -7.36 -6.92
N SER A 694 52.33 -8.49 -7.61
CA SER A 694 53.25 -9.56 -7.20
C SER A 694 54.73 -9.18 -7.28
N GLN A 695 55.10 -8.21 -8.12
CA GLN A 695 56.47 -7.70 -8.24
C GLN A 695 56.74 -6.57 -7.24
N GLY A 696 55.72 -5.77 -6.92
CA GLY A 696 55.83 -4.68 -5.94
C GLY A 696 55.95 -5.15 -4.49
N SER A 697 55.40 -6.31 -4.14
CA SER A 697 55.44 -6.84 -2.77
C SER A 697 56.79 -7.48 -2.41
N GLY A 698 57.25 -8.45 -3.22
CA GLY A 698 58.41 -9.31 -2.91
C GLY A 698 59.74 -8.57 -2.72
N GLY A 699 59.88 -7.36 -3.27
CA GLY A 699 61.08 -6.53 -3.06
C GLY A 699 61.13 -5.80 -1.71
N THR A 700 60.08 -5.85 -0.89
CA THR A 700 60.01 -5.10 0.38
C THR A 700 60.29 -5.94 1.64
N GLU A 701 60.38 -7.27 1.53
CA GLU A 701 60.46 -8.18 2.69
C GLU A 701 61.72 -8.00 3.56
N GLY A 702 62.85 -7.60 2.95
CA GLY A 702 64.10 -7.36 3.67
C GLY A 702 64.09 -6.13 4.58
N VAL A 703 63.16 -5.19 4.39
CA VAL A 703 63.16 -3.87 5.02
C VAL A 703 62.64 -3.92 6.46
N PHE A 704 61.65 -4.77 6.72
CA PHE A 704 60.92 -4.83 8.00
C PHE A 704 61.12 -6.15 8.79
N GLY A 705 61.85 -7.13 8.23
CA GLY A 705 61.94 -8.48 8.80
C GLY A 705 63.02 -8.71 9.87
N ASN A 706 64.07 -7.88 9.92
CA ASN A 706 65.28 -8.21 10.68
C ASN A 706 65.25 -7.80 12.17
N ARG A 707 64.96 -8.77 13.03
CA ARG A 707 65.44 -8.83 14.42
C ARG A 707 66.04 -10.20 14.70
N ASN A 708 67.36 -10.31 14.64
CA ASN A 708 68.09 -11.31 15.41
C ASN A 708 68.05 -10.89 16.88
N ARG A 709 67.57 -11.76 17.78
CA ARG A 709 67.81 -11.60 19.22
C ARG A 709 69.15 -12.24 19.56
N SER A 710 70.08 -11.43 20.04
CA SER A 710 71.16 -11.88 20.91
C SER A 710 70.69 -11.70 22.35
N ASN A 711 70.33 -12.82 23.00
CA ASN A 711 69.72 -12.91 24.33
C ASN A 711 68.41 -12.09 24.48
#